data_AF-A0A7C5F2G8-F1
#
_entry.id   AF-A0A7C5F2G8-F1
#
_cell.length_a   1.000
_cell.length_b   1.000
_cell.length_c   1.000
_cell.angle_alpha   90.00
_cell.angle_beta   90.00
_cell.angle_gamma   90.00
#
_symmetry.space_group_name_H-M   'P 1'
#
loop_
_entity.id
_entity.type
_entity.pdbx_description
1 polymer ?
#
loop_
_entity_poly.entity_id
_entity_poly.type
_entity_poly.pdbx_seq_one_letter_code
_entity_poly.pdbx_strand_id
1 'polypeptide(L)'
;AALTAAGLDVQALNGFDAEAKLASFAEKDGALPEASTLADQAWAILGLASLRQPIAEAAVKRLLEGQNADGGWGWAKGQPSDADSTALALEALAAAGRNREDPVIKKALAHLNSLQGPTGAIEGWGAPNPSSTAYVLQALVAVGEDPLSEAWRTPNGQTLLDGLLALQTAEGGFASFEGKPDVFSTAQATPGLLGNPFPLPGPVPALRGALAYLRSIQGADGGFGEALTGEVIMALAAAGEDPQLWQSRAGRTLVEAALDLAPKADNAGKAGRLALALAKAGRDPHRAGSVDLIAAIQAHYDRTTGLYDPSGNVWNQAYALWALAETGSQVPQEAIAWLVKSQNPDGGWGWSAAAPSDSNSAALAVLALRACGYPAESKELVKAAAYLRNRQANDGGYRYDSSTQPPEGDANSTALVAQALAALGIETHLGWQCARSAGLTVNRPLDRVHALQLGNGALEWLPGNGENPLATAQIIPFLAHLRRGEVKPLAATAPAGEGKVAPTASEVAIGEWAGSIEAWRKGMTLAGYAIPQPTTPITTGLAALVAQFDADRYVARVVPLYGASPSGWEALQVAGLALVTQQGFVCSLGGVGCSAENCFCDKTNFWGYWHHDDQAWEMASTGASDYTLTHRAIEGWRWGAGDPPIEVKVEDIFNPSRLAPGVPRVSIMGGRLSVRVDYLGDVDEDAQVTATLSPARGAQLSAPLRRFAALGLFVGALEGNLPSGEQTLCLSYTDPDGVNGATSWCTPVNVP
;
A
#
# COMPACT_ATOMS: atom_id res chain seq x y z
N ALA A 1 -12.54 9.91 5.23
CA ALA A 1 -11.46 10.64 4.54
C ALA A 1 -10.09 10.00 4.79
N ALA A 2 -9.40 10.25 5.92
CA ALA A 2 -8.02 9.73 6.11
C ALA A 2 -7.95 8.19 6.13
N LEU A 3 -8.82 7.53 6.91
CA LEU A 3 -8.85 6.07 7.02
C LEU A 3 -9.20 5.40 5.68
N THR A 4 -10.16 5.97 4.93
CA THR A 4 -10.52 5.49 3.59
C THR A 4 -9.36 5.63 2.61
N ALA A 5 -8.64 6.76 2.63
CA ALA A 5 -7.44 6.98 1.82
C ALA A 5 -6.32 5.99 2.15
N ALA A 6 -6.20 5.60 3.42
CA ALA A 6 -5.29 4.56 3.88
C ALA A 6 -5.74 3.12 3.52
N GLY A 7 -6.82 2.96 2.75
CA GLY A 7 -7.35 1.65 2.35
C GLY A 7 -8.12 0.93 3.45
N LEU A 8 -8.42 1.60 4.57
CA LEU A 8 -9.15 1.01 5.68
C LEU A 8 -10.66 1.04 5.45
N ASP A 9 -11.30 -0.02 5.92
CA ASP A 9 -12.74 -0.15 5.92
C ASP A 9 -13.35 0.50 7.16
N VAL A 10 -13.87 1.72 6.98
CA VAL A 10 -14.45 2.54 8.06
C VAL A 10 -15.83 2.11 8.55
N GLN A 11 -16.43 1.09 7.95
CA GLN A 11 -17.67 0.46 8.46
C GLN A 11 -17.36 -0.82 9.26
N ALA A 12 -16.11 -1.29 9.24
CA ALA A 12 -15.66 -2.51 9.92
C ALA A 12 -14.67 -2.23 11.07
N LEU A 13 -14.55 -0.98 11.52
CA LEU A 13 -13.64 -0.58 12.59
C LEU A 13 -14.20 -0.93 13.97
N ASN A 14 -14.04 -2.18 14.43
CA ASN A 14 -14.51 -2.63 15.74
C ASN A 14 -15.99 -2.29 16.03
N GLY A 15 -16.85 -2.35 15.02
CA GLY A 15 -18.28 -2.01 15.13
C GLY A 15 -18.62 -0.51 15.07
N PHE A 16 -17.65 0.36 14.78
CA PHE A 16 -17.91 1.77 14.50
C PHE A 16 -18.29 1.99 13.03
N ASP A 17 -19.53 2.41 12.80
CA ASP A 17 -20.01 2.84 11.49
C ASP A 17 -19.86 4.36 11.34
N ALA A 18 -18.78 4.78 10.67
CA ALA A 18 -18.49 6.19 10.46
C ALA A 18 -19.57 6.92 9.62
N GLU A 19 -20.24 6.20 8.71
CA GLU A 19 -21.28 6.77 7.86
C GLU A 19 -22.56 7.01 8.67
N ALA A 20 -23.02 6.00 9.39
CA ALA A 20 -24.16 6.15 10.30
C ALA A 20 -23.88 7.22 11.36
N LYS A 21 -22.63 7.31 11.83
CA LYS A 21 -22.23 8.36 12.78
C LYS A 21 -22.30 9.75 12.17
N LEU A 22 -21.81 9.95 10.95
CA LEU A 22 -21.89 11.23 10.25
C LEU A 22 -23.36 11.63 9.99
N ALA A 23 -24.17 10.67 9.51
CA ALA A 23 -25.59 10.86 9.30
C ALA A 23 -26.35 11.23 10.59
N SER A 24 -25.92 10.73 11.76
CA SER A 24 -26.55 11.06 13.04
C SER A 24 -26.40 12.51 13.48
N PHE A 25 -25.46 13.26 12.89
CA PHE A 25 -25.28 14.69 13.15
C PHE A 25 -26.10 15.57 12.22
N ALA A 26 -26.59 15.03 11.10
CA ALA A 26 -27.34 15.80 10.12
C ALA A 26 -28.80 16.01 10.54
N GLU A 27 -29.37 17.14 10.12
CA GLU A 27 -30.81 17.37 10.13
C GLU A 27 -31.51 16.49 9.07
N LYS A 28 -32.84 16.51 9.05
CA LYS A 28 -33.64 15.66 8.14
C LYS A 28 -33.38 15.94 6.66
N ASP A 29 -32.90 17.12 6.32
CA ASP A 29 -32.55 17.52 4.96
C ASP A 29 -31.11 17.16 4.58
N GLY A 30 -30.35 16.55 5.51
CA GLY A 30 -28.97 16.11 5.31
C GLY A 30 -27.91 17.19 5.55
N ALA A 31 -28.29 18.43 5.88
CA ALA A 31 -27.34 19.46 6.30
C ALA A 31 -26.96 19.28 7.78
N LEU A 32 -25.79 19.77 8.18
CA LEU A 32 -25.51 19.91 9.62
C LEU A 32 -26.35 21.06 10.20
N PRO A 33 -26.68 21.03 11.51
CA PRO A 33 -27.50 22.05 12.12
C PRO A 33 -26.96 23.47 11.94
N GLU A 34 -27.86 24.44 11.82
CA GLU A 34 -27.83 25.65 12.69
C GLU A 34 -26.46 26.10 13.18
N ALA A 35 -26.17 25.57 14.35
CA ALA A 35 -25.09 25.94 15.24
C ALA A 35 -23.72 25.35 14.85
N SER A 36 -23.66 24.43 13.88
CA SER A 36 -22.41 23.90 13.36
C SER A 36 -21.64 24.96 12.58
N THR A 37 -20.32 24.83 12.55
CA THR A 37 -19.46 25.75 11.79
C THR A 37 -19.53 25.47 10.30
N LEU A 38 -19.09 26.42 9.46
CA LEU A 38 -19.01 26.18 8.02
C LEU A 38 -17.89 25.18 7.70
N ALA A 39 -16.82 25.18 8.50
CA ALA A 39 -15.77 24.15 8.44
C ALA A 39 -16.30 22.75 8.74
N ASP A 40 -17.16 22.57 9.76
CA ASP A 40 -17.80 21.27 10.04
C ASP A 40 -18.64 20.80 8.86
N GLN A 41 -19.40 21.71 8.25
CA GLN A 41 -20.22 21.41 7.08
C GLN A 41 -19.38 20.98 5.88
N ALA A 42 -18.25 21.65 5.63
CA ALA A 42 -17.31 21.31 4.58
C ALA A 42 -16.66 19.93 4.82
N TRP A 43 -16.18 19.67 6.05
CA TRP A 43 -15.63 18.36 6.42
C TRP A 43 -16.66 17.23 6.33
N ALA A 44 -17.93 17.49 6.65
CA ALA A 44 -19.00 16.50 6.46
C ALA A 44 -19.20 16.16 4.98
N ILE A 45 -19.19 17.17 4.09
CA ILE A 45 -19.29 16.96 2.64
C ILE A 45 -18.08 16.18 2.12
N LEU A 46 -16.85 16.56 2.48
CA LEU A 46 -15.63 15.82 2.13
C LEU A 46 -15.64 14.39 2.68
N GLY A 47 -16.18 14.20 3.89
CA GLY A 47 -16.40 12.90 4.51
C GLY A 47 -17.30 12.00 3.68
N LEU A 48 -18.51 12.48 3.33
CA LEU A 48 -19.46 11.77 2.48
C LEU A 48 -18.88 11.50 1.09
N ALA A 49 -18.23 12.49 0.48
CA ALA A 49 -17.55 12.34 -0.80
C ALA A 49 -16.46 11.25 -0.76
N SER A 50 -15.67 11.21 0.32
CA SER A 50 -14.64 10.17 0.51
C SER A 50 -15.23 8.76 0.62
N LEU A 51 -16.47 8.66 1.11
CA LEU A 51 -17.25 7.41 1.19
C LEU A 51 -18.03 7.12 -0.11
N ARG A 52 -17.97 8.02 -1.10
CA ARG A 52 -18.82 8.02 -2.30
C ARG A 52 -20.32 7.96 -1.97
N GLN A 53 -20.72 8.59 -0.87
CA GLN A 53 -22.13 8.72 -0.48
C GLN A 53 -22.77 9.95 -1.13
N PRO A 54 -24.09 9.93 -1.36
CA PRO A 54 -24.81 11.10 -1.86
C PRO A 54 -24.59 12.32 -0.97
N ILE A 55 -24.32 13.47 -1.58
CA ILE A 55 -24.19 14.74 -0.89
C ILE A 55 -25.53 15.47 -0.98
N ALA A 56 -26.11 15.80 0.16
CA ALA A 56 -27.40 16.49 0.21
C ALA A 56 -27.30 17.92 -0.35
N GLU A 57 -28.27 18.32 -1.18
CA GLU A 57 -28.31 19.67 -1.75
C GLU A 57 -28.42 20.76 -0.67
N ALA A 58 -29.09 20.47 0.44
CA ALA A 58 -29.19 21.36 1.59
C ALA A 58 -27.83 21.65 2.24
N ALA A 59 -26.96 20.63 2.36
CA ALA A 59 -25.59 20.79 2.87
C ALA A 59 -24.76 21.73 1.99
N VAL A 60 -24.86 21.54 0.66
CA VAL A 60 -24.19 22.41 -0.33
C VAL A 60 -24.74 23.83 -0.24
N LYS A 61 -26.07 23.98 -0.20
CA LYS A 61 -26.74 25.28 -0.07
C LYS A 61 -26.28 26.04 1.18
N ARG A 62 -26.12 25.35 2.30
CA ARG A 62 -25.66 25.93 3.57
C ARG A 62 -24.26 26.54 3.47
N LEU A 63 -23.34 25.87 2.76
CA LEU A 63 -22.03 26.46 2.43
C LEU A 63 -22.17 27.68 1.52
N LEU A 64 -22.98 27.60 0.46
CA LEU A 64 -23.15 28.72 -0.49
C LEU A 64 -23.71 29.98 0.20
N GLU A 65 -24.70 29.81 1.08
CA GLU A 65 -25.31 30.91 1.85
C GLU A 65 -24.39 31.43 2.98
N GLY A 66 -23.29 30.72 3.25
CA GLY A 66 -22.26 31.12 4.20
C GLY A 66 -21.16 32.01 3.60
N GLN A 67 -21.12 32.19 2.28
CA GLN A 67 -20.12 33.04 1.63
C GLN A 67 -20.28 34.50 2.04
N ASN A 68 -19.17 35.14 2.39
CA ASN A 68 -19.13 36.57 2.70
C ASN A 68 -19.18 37.43 1.42
N ALA A 69 -19.44 38.73 1.59
CA ALA A 69 -19.57 39.66 0.46
C ALA A 69 -18.27 39.81 -0.37
N ASP A 70 -17.12 39.55 0.24
CA ASP A 70 -15.80 39.54 -0.41
C ASP A 70 -15.52 38.27 -1.23
N GLY A 71 -16.41 37.27 -1.17
CA GLY A 71 -16.28 36.00 -1.88
C GLY A 71 -15.59 34.90 -1.06
N GLY A 72 -15.07 35.19 0.12
CA GLY A 72 -14.45 34.18 0.99
C GLY A 72 -15.42 33.57 2.00
N TRP A 73 -14.88 32.63 2.79
CA TRP A 73 -15.53 32.03 3.95
C TRP A 73 -14.64 32.23 5.18
N GLY A 74 -15.27 32.45 6.33
CA GLY A 74 -14.63 32.27 7.63
C GLY A 74 -15.01 30.93 8.25
N TRP A 75 -14.34 30.55 9.33
CA TRP A 75 -14.56 29.28 10.04
C TRP A 75 -16.05 29.01 10.35
N ALA A 76 -16.76 30.04 10.79
CA ALA A 76 -18.21 30.01 11.03
C ALA A 76 -18.93 31.15 10.28
N LYS A 77 -20.24 31.02 10.11
CA LYS A 77 -21.06 31.99 9.38
C LYS A 77 -20.94 33.39 10.00
N GLY A 78 -20.63 34.37 9.15
CA GLY A 78 -20.48 35.78 9.53
C GLY A 78 -19.12 36.14 10.14
N GLN A 79 -18.19 35.19 10.28
CA GLN A 79 -16.81 35.50 10.62
C GLN A 79 -16.05 36.05 9.40
N PRO A 80 -14.97 36.84 9.61
CA PRO A 80 -14.13 37.33 8.52
C PRO A 80 -13.60 36.18 7.65
N SER A 81 -13.50 36.44 6.34
CA SER A 81 -12.94 35.48 5.40
C SER A 81 -11.46 35.24 5.63
N ASP A 82 -11.03 33.98 5.51
CA ASP A 82 -9.64 33.57 5.58
C ASP A 82 -9.31 32.53 4.50
N ALA A 83 -8.03 32.34 4.21
CA ALA A 83 -7.58 31.45 3.14
C ALA A 83 -7.95 29.98 3.40
N ASP A 84 -7.79 29.50 4.64
CA ASP A 84 -7.95 28.09 5.00
C ASP A 84 -9.42 27.67 4.90
N SER A 85 -10.31 28.48 5.48
CA SER A 85 -11.75 28.28 5.45
C SER A 85 -12.31 28.41 4.03
N THR A 86 -11.81 29.37 3.24
CA THR A 86 -12.21 29.55 1.83
C THR A 86 -11.77 28.37 0.97
N ALA A 87 -10.52 27.91 1.12
CA ALA A 87 -10.00 26.76 0.41
C ALA A 87 -10.76 25.47 0.78
N LEU A 88 -11.00 25.23 2.07
CA LEU A 88 -11.78 24.08 2.55
C LEU A 88 -13.22 24.09 1.99
N ALA A 89 -13.86 25.26 1.93
CA ALA A 89 -15.18 25.40 1.32
C ALA A 89 -15.15 25.09 -0.19
N LEU A 90 -14.13 25.55 -0.92
CA LEU A 90 -13.95 25.25 -2.34
C LEU A 90 -13.74 23.76 -2.60
N GLU A 91 -12.90 23.08 -1.81
CA GLU A 91 -12.70 21.63 -1.91
C GLU A 91 -14.01 20.86 -1.67
N ALA A 92 -14.80 21.25 -0.66
CA ALA A 92 -16.10 20.65 -0.40
C ALA A 92 -17.12 20.90 -1.54
N LEU A 93 -17.15 22.11 -2.10
CA LEU A 93 -18.02 22.44 -3.23
C LEU A 93 -17.60 21.70 -4.50
N ALA A 94 -16.30 21.54 -4.74
CA ALA A 94 -15.75 20.71 -5.81
C ALA A 94 -16.16 19.25 -5.66
N ALA A 95 -16.02 18.69 -4.46
CA ALA A 95 -16.46 17.33 -4.14
C ALA A 95 -17.99 17.14 -4.31
N ALA A 96 -18.77 18.21 -4.19
CA ALA A 96 -20.21 18.25 -4.50
C ALA A 96 -20.54 18.47 -6.00
N GLY A 97 -19.54 18.42 -6.88
CA GLY A 97 -19.70 18.51 -8.33
C GLY A 97 -19.73 19.92 -8.90
N ARG A 98 -19.38 20.95 -8.11
CA ARG A 98 -19.19 22.31 -8.63
C ARG A 98 -17.78 22.46 -9.20
N ASN A 99 -17.57 23.44 -10.07
CA ASN A 99 -16.28 23.67 -10.72
C ASN A 99 -16.03 25.18 -10.90
N ARG A 100 -14.86 25.52 -11.45
CA ARG A 100 -14.43 26.90 -11.68
C ARG A 100 -15.40 27.78 -12.47
N GLU A 101 -16.37 27.21 -13.20
CA GLU A 101 -17.35 28.00 -13.94
C GLU A 101 -18.46 28.60 -13.06
N ASP A 102 -18.66 28.08 -11.85
CA ASP A 102 -19.67 28.56 -10.91
C ASP A 102 -19.36 30.00 -10.45
N PRO A 103 -20.31 30.96 -10.53
CA PRO A 103 -20.09 32.34 -10.10
C PRO A 103 -19.67 32.49 -8.64
N VAL A 104 -20.12 31.60 -7.74
CA VAL A 104 -19.73 31.59 -6.33
C VAL A 104 -18.27 31.20 -6.19
N ILE A 105 -17.82 30.18 -6.93
CA ILE A 105 -16.42 29.74 -6.98
C ILE A 105 -15.53 30.82 -7.60
N LYS A 106 -15.96 31.49 -8.69
CA LYS A 106 -15.20 32.59 -9.31
C LYS A 106 -14.89 33.72 -8.32
N LYS A 107 -15.85 34.09 -7.47
CA LYS A 107 -15.62 35.11 -6.41
C LYS A 107 -14.63 34.63 -5.36
N ALA A 108 -14.72 33.37 -4.96
CA ALA A 108 -13.78 32.75 -4.02
C ALA A 108 -12.36 32.71 -4.55
N LEU A 109 -12.19 32.34 -5.82
CA LEU A 109 -10.89 32.34 -6.50
C LEU A 109 -10.28 33.74 -6.55
N ALA A 110 -11.09 34.77 -6.83
CA ALA A 110 -10.63 36.15 -6.78
C ALA A 110 -10.22 36.59 -5.36
N HIS A 111 -10.97 36.16 -4.33
CA HIS A 111 -10.59 36.40 -2.93
C HIS A 111 -9.24 35.75 -2.60
N LEU A 112 -9.08 34.45 -2.88
CA LEU A 112 -7.83 33.73 -2.62
C LEU A 112 -6.63 34.32 -3.37
N ASN A 113 -6.82 34.72 -4.63
CA ASN A 113 -5.78 35.38 -5.41
C ASN A 113 -5.32 36.70 -4.77
N SER A 114 -6.25 37.45 -4.14
CA SER A 114 -5.91 38.68 -3.41
C SER A 114 -5.08 38.46 -2.14
N LEU A 115 -5.04 37.23 -1.62
CA LEU A 115 -4.25 36.85 -0.44
C LEU A 115 -2.83 36.37 -0.81
N GLN A 116 -2.52 36.26 -2.10
CA GLN A 116 -1.20 35.84 -2.56
C GLN A 116 -0.18 36.98 -2.37
N GLY A 117 0.82 36.73 -1.53
CA GLY A 117 1.91 37.66 -1.24
C GLY A 117 2.95 37.74 -2.37
N PRO A 118 3.91 38.66 -2.28
CA PRO A 118 4.94 38.88 -3.32
C PRO A 118 5.92 37.72 -3.48
N THR A 119 6.02 36.81 -2.50
CA THR A 119 6.80 35.58 -2.59
C THR A 119 6.06 34.47 -3.36
N GLY A 120 4.80 34.69 -3.71
CA GLY A 120 3.91 33.69 -4.27
C GLY A 120 3.15 32.90 -3.21
N ALA A 121 3.59 32.87 -1.95
CA ALA A 121 2.89 32.19 -0.86
C ALA A 121 1.64 32.97 -0.43
N ILE A 122 0.65 32.26 0.13
CA ILE A 122 -0.52 32.87 0.73
C ILE A 122 -0.12 33.51 2.06
N GLU A 123 -0.52 34.77 2.24
CA GLU A 123 -0.37 35.51 3.49
C GLU A 123 -1.47 35.06 4.46
N GLY A 124 -1.16 34.08 5.31
CA GLY A 124 -2.04 33.54 6.33
C GLY A 124 -1.65 34.07 7.71
N TRP A 125 -2.62 34.57 8.48
CA TRP A 125 -2.37 35.05 9.86
C TRP A 125 -1.31 36.15 9.97
N GLY A 126 -1.11 36.94 8.90
CA GLY A 126 -0.21 38.08 8.84
C GLY A 126 1.20 37.80 8.33
N ALA A 127 1.48 36.58 7.86
CA ALA A 127 2.77 36.21 7.25
C ALA A 127 2.59 35.11 6.19
N PRO A 128 3.61 34.84 5.34
CA PRO A 128 3.62 33.69 4.45
C PRO A 128 3.42 32.39 5.22
N ASN A 129 2.40 31.59 4.85
CA ASN A 129 2.05 30.38 5.59
C ASN A 129 1.97 29.14 4.69
N PRO A 130 2.71 28.05 5.01
CA PRO A 130 2.76 26.87 4.14
C PRO A 130 1.45 26.08 4.14
N SER A 131 0.75 25.98 5.27
CA SER A 131 -0.54 25.31 5.35
C SER A 131 -1.60 26.02 4.51
N SER A 132 -1.73 27.34 4.65
CA SER A 132 -2.66 28.15 3.85
C SER A 132 -2.35 28.07 2.36
N THR A 133 -1.06 28.17 2.00
CA THR A 133 -0.63 28.05 0.60
C THR A 133 -0.98 26.68 0.02
N ALA A 134 -0.77 25.61 0.79
CA ALA A 134 -1.09 24.25 0.36
C ALA A 134 -2.59 23.98 0.26
N TYR A 135 -3.41 24.52 1.15
CA TYR A 135 -4.87 24.45 1.05
C TYR A 135 -5.37 25.19 -0.19
N VAL A 136 -4.83 26.37 -0.48
CA VAL A 136 -5.18 27.09 -1.72
C VAL A 136 -4.78 26.28 -2.95
N LEU A 137 -3.56 25.74 -3.02
CA LEU A 137 -3.14 24.86 -4.13
C LEU A 137 -4.11 23.69 -4.33
N GLN A 138 -4.53 23.02 -3.25
CA GLN A 138 -5.52 21.95 -3.30
C GLN A 138 -6.87 22.46 -3.83
N ALA A 139 -7.41 23.54 -3.28
CA ALA A 139 -8.67 24.12 -3.72
C ALA A 139 -8.68 24.48 -5.21
N LEU A 140 -7.58 25.01 -5.75
CA LEU A 140 -7.44 25.30 -7.18
C LEU A 140 -7.54 24.04 -8.02
N VAL A 141 -6.75 23.01 -7.68
CA VAL A 141 -6.82 21.73 -8.39
C VAL A 141 -8.22 21.11 -8.28
N ALA A 142 -8.84 21.16 -7.10
CA ALA A 142 -10.17 20.58 -6.85
C ALA A 142 -11.25 21.17 -7.79
N VAL A 143 -11.25 22.49 -7.99
CA VAL A 143 -12.24 23.15 -8.87
C VAL A 143 -11.86 23.12 -10.36
N GLY A 144 -10.71 22.51 -10.70
CA GLY A 144 -10.20 22.38 -12.07
C GLY A 144 -9.42 23.60 -12.57
N GLU A 145 -8.88 24.44 -11.67
CA GLU A 145 -7.91 25.48 -12.03
C GLU A 145 -6.50 24.90 -12.16
N ASP A 146 -5.69 25.49 -13.05
CA ASP A 146 -4.27 25.18 -13.12
C ASP A 146 -3.50 26.18 -12.23
N PRO A 147 -2.97 25.75 -11.06
CA PRO A 147 -2.24 26.62 -10.15
C PRO A 147 -0.90 27.11 -10.70
N LEU A 148 -0.44 26.58 -11.84
CA LEU A 148 0.79 27.00 -12.52
C LEU A 148 0.53 27.98 -13.68
N SER A 149 -0.75 28.28 -13.97
CA SER A 149 -1.15 29.20 -15.01
C SER A 149 -0.82 30.66 -14.69
N GLU A 150 -0.81 31.52 -15.71
CA GLU A 150 -0.56 32.96 -15.57
C GLU A 150 -1.53 33.67 -14.61
N ALA A 151 -2.74 33.13 -14.41
CA ALA A 151 -3.72 33.70 -13.49
C ALA A 151 -3.27 33.63 -12.01
N TRP A 152 -2.36 32.72 -11.68
CA TRP A 152 -1.86 32.47 -10.32
C TRP A 152 -0.39 32.88 -10.14
N ARG A 153 0.10 33.71 -11.07
CA ARG A 153 1.41 34.34 -10.97
C ARG A 153 1.30 35.73 -10.37
N THR A 154 2.18 36.00 -9.43
CA THR A 154 2.41 37.35 -8.93
C THR A 154 3.04 38.24 -10.03
N PRO A 155 3.05 39.58 -9.87
CA PRO A 155 3.70 40.48 -10.84
C PRO A 155 5.21 40.24 -11.05
N ASN A 156 5.90 39.62 -10.08
CA ASN A 156 7.29 39.19 -10.19
C ASN A 156 7.47 37.74 -10.69
N GLY A 157 6.39 37.10 -11.15
CA GLY A 157 6.40 35.80 -11.83
C GLY A 157 6.39 34.57 -10.92
N GLN A 158 6.27 34.74 -9.60
CA GLN A 158 6.22 33.63 -8.63
C GLN A 158 4.85 32.97 -8.64
N THR A 159 4.83 31.63 -8.57
CA THR A 159 3.61 30.84 -8.39
C THR A 159 3.35 30.53 -6.92
N LEU A 160 2.15 30.01 -6.62
CA LEU A 160 1.84 29.41 -5.31
C LEU A 160 2.79 28.24 -4.97
N LEU A 161 3.19 27.46 -5.96
CA LEU A 161 4.15 26.36 -5.77
C LEU A 161 5.53 26.90 -5.39
N ASP A 162 6.01 27.94 -6.06
CA ASP A 162 7.30 28.58 -5.73
C ASP A 162 7.26 29.13 -4.30
N GLY A 163 6.17 29.80 -3.94
CA GLY A 163 5.93 30.30 -2.60
C GLY A 163 5.92 29.20 -1.54
N LEU A 164 5.23 28.07 -1.80
CA LEU A 164 5.22 26.93 -0.89
C LEU A 164 6.62 26.33 -0.74
N LEU A 165 7.32 26.05 -1.86
CA LEU A 165 8.67 25.49 -1.83
C LEU A 165 9.68 26.40 -1.10
N ALA A 166 9.50 27.72 -1.19
CA ALA A 166 10.33 28.69 -0.46
C ALA A 166 10.14 28.63 1.07
N LEU A 167 9.03 28.06 1.54
CA LEU A 167 8.73 27.87 2.97
C LEU A 167 9.21 26.51 3.51
N GLN A 168 9.78 25.65 2.66
CA GLN A 168 10.36 24.38 3.09
C GLN A 168 11.68 24.63 3.84
N THR A 169 11.84 24.01 5.01
CA THR A 169 13.08 24.10 5.78
C THR A 169 14.18 23.25 5.15
N ALA A 170 15.44 23.47 5.57
CA ALA A 170 16.58 22.68 5.08
C ALA A 170 16.48 21.19 5.44
N GLU A 171 15.72 20.84 6.47
CA GLU A 171 15.41 19.47 6.88
C GLU A 171 14.30 18.83 6.02
N GLY A 172 13.72 19.56 5.07
CA GLY A 172 12.70 19.08 4.15
C GLY A 172 11.26 19.15 4.67
N GLY A 173 11.05 19.61 5.91
CA GLY A 173 9.72 19.82 6.48
C GLY A 173 9.23 21.27 6.35
N PHE A 174 8.06 21.56 6.92
CA PHE A 174 7.48 22.90 6.95
C PHE A 174 7.22 23.33 8.40
N ALA A 175 7.53 24.59 8.71
CA ALA A 175 7.19 25.21 9.99
C ALA A 175 5.94 26.07 9.83
N SER A 176 5.12 26.19 10.88
CA SER A 176 3.89 27.01 10.82
C SER A 176 4.15 28.48 10.44
N PHE A 177 5.24 29.07 10.95
CA PHE A 177 5.65 30.45 10.63
C PHE A 177 7.17 30.55 10.52
N GLU A 178 7.87 30.33 11.63
CA GLU A 178 9.32 30.34 11.72
C GLU A 178 9.81 29.23 12.66
N GLY A 179 11.03 28.75 12.44
CA GLY A 179 11.67 27.77 13.30
C GLY A 179 11.73 26.37 12.70
N LYS A 180 11.72 25.35 13.56
CA LYS A 180 11.85 23.95 13.15
C LYS A 180 10.58 23.47 12.45
N PRO A 181 10.70 22.56 11.47
CA PRO A 181 9.53 21.96 10.86
C PRO A 181 8.68 21.23 11.91
N ASP A 182 7.36 21.29 11.74
CA ASP A 182 6.39 20.61 12.59
C ASP A 182 5.55 19.63 11.77
N VAL A 183 5.04 18.60 12.45
CA VAL A 183 4.29 17.52 11.79
C VAL A 183 3.02 18.04 11.13
N PHE A 184 2.35 19.01 11.75
CA PHE A 184 1.07 19.52 11.27
C PHE A 184 1.22 20.27 9.95
N SER A 185 2.12 21.25 9.90
CA SER A 185 2.40 22.04 8.70
C SER A 185 2.96 21.17 7.58
N THR A 186 3.86 20.23 7.92
CA THR A 186 4.42 19.30 6.93
C THR A 186 3.35 18.38 6.34
N ALA A 187 2.45 17.85 7.19
CA ALA A 187 1.37 16.99 6.74
C ALA A 187 0.35 17.74 5.85
N GLN A 188 0.08 19.01 6.14
CA GLN A 188 -0.82 19.83 5.32
C GLN A 188 -0.18 20.32 4.02
N ALA A 189 1.13 20.57 4.01
CA ALA A 189 1.86 21.00 2.81
C ALA A 189 1.97 19.89 1.76
N THR A 190 2.07 18.63 2.21
CA THR A 190 2.36 17.49 1.33
C THR A 190 1.31 17.26 0.23
N PRO A 191 -0.01 17.22 0.50
CA PRO A 191 -1.01 17.09 -0.56
C PRO A 191 -0.99 18.28 -1.54
N GLY A 192 -0.73 19.50 -1.07
CA GLY A 192 -0.59 20.69 -1.91
C GLY A 192 0.58 20.60 -2.89
N LEU A 193 1.74 20.10 -2.45
CA LEU A 193 2.91 19.86 -3.32
C LEU A 193 2.63 18.83 -4.43
N LEU A 194 1.69 17.91 -4.19
CA LEU A 194 1.34 16.84 -5.13
C LEU A 194 0.12 17.18 -5.99
N GLY A 195 -0.48 18.36 -5.78
CA GLY A 195 -1.74 18.73 -6.42
C GLY A 195 -2.86 17.73 -6.13
N ASN A 196 -2.92 17.21 -4.91
CA ASN A 196 -3.89 16.19 -4.50
C ASN A 196 -4.87 16.79 -3.48
N PRO A 197 -6.03 17.31 -3.92
CA PRO A 197 -7.03 17.90 -3.02
C PRO A 197 -7.78 16.87 -2.18
N PHE A 198 -8.42 17.34 -1.10
CA PHE A 198 -9.38 16.53 -0.38
C PHE A 198 -10.72 16.40 -1.14
N PRO A 199 -11.46 15.28 -0.92
CA PRO A 199 -11.03 14.13 -0.15
C PRO A 199 -10.01 13.29 -0.92
N LEU A 200 -8.96 12.81 -0.23
CA LEU A 200 -8.06 11.82 -0.81
C LEU A 200 -8.83 10.51 -1.03
N PRO A 201 -8.99 10.06 -2.29
CA PRO A 201 -9.83 8.93 -2.60
C PRO A 201 -9.20 7.61 -2.16
N GLY A 202 -10.03 6.69 -1.68
CA GLY A 202 -9.61 5.38 -1.17
C GLY A 202 -10.16 4.22 -2.00
N PRO A 203 -9.46 3.06 -2.04
CA PRO A 203 -9.89 1.91 -2.83
C PRO A 203 -11.14 1.21 -2.28
N VAL A 204 -11.39 1.27 -0.95
CA VAL A 204 -12.51 0.54 -0.31
C VAL A 204 -13.88 1.09 -0.71
N PRO A 205 -14.15 2.41 -0.63
CA PRO A 205 -15.40 2.97 -1.15
C PRO A 205 -15.66 2.64 -2.62
N ALA A 206 -14.62 2.71 -3.46
CA ALA A 206 -14.73 2.36 -4.87
C ALA A 206 -15.07 0.87 -5.07
N LEU A 207 -14.43 -0.03 -4.31
CA LEU A 207 -14.69 -1.46 -4.33
C LEU A 207 -16.15 -1.77 -3.93
N ARG A 208 -16.64 -1.14 -2.87
CA ARG A 208 -18.03 -1.30 -2.41
C ARG A 208 -19.03 -0.86 -3.47
N GLY A 209 -18.81 0.31 -4.07
CA GLY A 209 -19.67 0.81 -5.15
C GLY A 209 -19.73 -0.18 -6.32
N ALA A 210 -18.57 -0.67 -6.77
CA ALA A 210 -18.50 -1.65 -7.86
C ALA A 210 -19.26 -2.95 -7.54
N LEU A 211 -19.08 -3.49 -6.33
CA LEU A 211 -19.81 -4.67 -5.86
C LEU A 211 -21.32 -4.43 -5.76
N ALA A 212 -21.74 -3.28 -5.21
CA ALA A 212 -23.15 -2.92 -5.07
C ALA A 212 -23.83 -2.79 -6.44
N TYR A 213 -23.16 -2.18 -7.41
CA TYR A 213 -23.64 -2.11 -8.79
C TYR A 213 -23.83 -3.51 -9.39
N LEU A 214 -22.82 -4.39 -9.30
CA LEU A 214 -22.94 -5.77 -9.81
C LEU A 214 -24.08 -6.53 -9.14
N ARG A 215 -24.32 -6.37 -7.82
CA ARG A 215 -25.51 -6.95 -7.17
C ARG A 215 -26.80 -6.44 -7.78
N SER A 216 -26.86 -5.15 -8.10
CA SER A 216 -28.09 -4.51 -8.59
C SER A 216 -28.51 -4.97 -9.98
N ILE A 217 -27.56 -5.42 -10.81
CA ILE A 217 -27.80 -5.87 -12.19
C ILE A 217 -27.82 -7.41 -12.35
N GLN A 218 -27.67 -8.19 -11.26
CA GLN A 218 -27.67 -9.65 -11.34
C GLN A 218 -28.98 -10.18 -11.95
N GLY A 219 -28.87 -11.00 -12.98
CA GLY A 219 -30.00 -11.53 -13.74
C GLY A 219 -30.86 -12.51 -12.94
N ALA A 220 -32.11 -12.72 -13.37
CA ALA A 220 -33.02 -13.67 -12.74
C ALA A 220 -32.50 -15.13 -12.81
N ASP A 221 -31.70 -15.45 -13.83
CA ASP A 221 -31.00 -16.72 -13.99
C ASP A 221 -29.83 -16.91 -13.00
N GLY A 222 -29.57 -15.92 -12.14
CA GLY A 222 -28.47 -15.91 -11.18
C GLY A 222 -27.17 -15.35 -11.76
N GLY A 223 -27.07 -15.17 -13.08
CA GLY A 223 -25.83 -14.81 -13.76
C GLY A 223 -25.81 -13.38 -14.31
N PHE A 224 -24.85 -13.16 -15.21
CA PHE A 224 -24.61 -11.91 -15.93
C PHE A 224 -24.47 -12.15 -17.45
N GLY A 225 -24.97 -13.29 -17.93
CA GLY A 225 -24.73 -13.80 -19.29
C GLY A 225 -23.39 -14.56 -19.42
N GLU A 226 -23.18 -15.17 -20.58
CA GLU A 226 -22.06 -16.11 -20.83
C GLU A 226 -20.69 -15.46 -20.64
N ALA A 227 -20.50 -14.24 -21.16
CA ALA A 227 -19.19 -13.58 -21.16
C ALA A 227 -18.77 -13.04 -19.78
N LEU A 228 -19.73 -12.66 -18.93
CA LEU A 228 -19.47 -11.87 -17.72
C LEU A 228 -19.63 -12.66 -16.42
N THR A 229 -20.41 -13.74 -16.41
CA THR A 229 -20.66 -14.53 -15.18
C THR A 229 -19.35 -15.03 -14.53
N GLY A 230 -18.42 -15.55 -15.33
CA GLY A 230 -17.11 -15.99 -14.83
C GLY A 230 -16.23 -14.83 -14.32
N GLU A 231 -16.26 -13.69 -15.01
CA GLU A 231 -15.52 -12.48 -14.60
C GLU A 231 -16.00 -11.93 -13.26
N VAL A 232 -17.34 -11.90 -13.04
CA VAL A 232 -17.89 -11.48 -11.76
C VAL A 232 -17.46 -12.44 -10.64
N ILE A 233 -17.48 -13.76 -10.87
CA ILE A 233 -17.00 -14.72 -9.86
C ILE A 233 -15.53 -14.46 -9.48
N MET A 234 -14.66 -14.23 -10.47
CA MET A 234 -13.26 -13.90 -10.22
C MET A 234 -13.12 -12.58 -9.44
N ALA A 235 -13.93 -11.57 -9.78
CA ALA A 235 -13.98 -10.29 -9.08
C ALA A 235 -14.37 -10.46 -7.60
N LEU A 236 -15.43 -11.24 -7.32
CA LEU A 236 -15.88 -11.53 -5.95
C LEU A 236 -14.81 -12.24 -5.13
N ALA A 237 -14.20 -13.29 -5.70
CA ALA A 237 -13.13 -14.02 -5.04
C ALA A 237 -11.93 -13.11 -4.73
N ALA A 238 -11.57 -12.21 -5.65
CA ALA A 238 -10.53 -11.22 -5.43
C ALA A 238 -10.88 -10.25 -4.28
N ALA A 239 -12.13 -9.79 -4.23
CA ALA A 239 -12.66 -8.96 -3.14
C ALA A 239 -12.71 -9.68 -1.78
N GLY A 240 -12.64 -11.01 -1.77
CA GLY A 240 -12.84 -11.85 -0.59
C GLY A 240 -14.31 -12.08 -0.25
N GLU A 241 -15.20 -11.83 -1.21
CA GLU A 241 -16.63 -12.17 -1.14
C GLU A 241 -16.81 -13.65 -1.53
N ASP A 242 -17.74 -14.36 -0.88
CA ASP A 242 -18.09 -15.73 -1.27
C ASP A 242 -19.11 -15.70 -2.43
N PRO A 243 -18.73 -16.16 -3.65
CA PRO A 243 -19.63 -16.17 -4.80
C PRO A 243 -20.86 -17.06 -4.59
N GLN A 244 -20.82 -18.03 -3.67
CA GLN A 244 -21.96 -18.92 -3.39
C GLN A 244 -23.10 -18.20 -2.68
N LEU A 245 -22.80 -17.10 -1.97
CA LEU A 245 -23.79 -16.29 -1.27
C LEU A 245 -24.49 -15.27 -2.19
N TRP A 246 -24.01 -15.11 -3.42
CA TRP A 246 -24.61 -14.19 -4.39
C TRP A 246 -25.79 -14.84 -5.10
N GLN A 247 -26.99 -14.34 -4.82
CA GLN A 247 -28.25 -14.90 -5.29
C GLN A 247 -29.15 -13.81 -5.88
N SER A 248 -29.77 -14.11 -7.02
CA SER A 248 -30.77 -13.23 -7.62
C SER A 248 -32.04 -13.17 -6.77
N ARG A 249 -32.89 -12.18 -7.03
CA ARG A 249 -34.23 -12.09 -6.40
C ARG A 249 -35.12 -13.32 -6.66
N ALA A 250 -34.82 -14.09 -7.71
CA ALA A 250 -35.54 -15.32 -8.04
C ALA A 250 -35.00 -16.55 -7.27
N GLY A 251 -34.00 -16.37 -6.39
CA GLY A 251 -33.45 -17.46 -5.59
C GLY A 251 -32.39 -18.30 -6.31
N ARG A 252 -31.89 -17.86 -7.46
CA ARG A 252 -30.84 -18.57 -8.21
C ARG A 252 -29.47 -17.97 -7.94
N THR A 253 -28.49 -18.81 -7.63
CA THR A 253 -27.14 -18.40 -7.26
C THR A 253 -26.27 -18.12 -8.49
N LEU A 254 -25.23 -17.30 -8.30
CA LEU A 254 -24.23 -17.01 -9.32
C LEU A 254 -23.45 -18.26 -9.74
N VAL A 255 -23.19 -19.16 -8.80
CA VAL A 255 -22.48 -20.41 -9.06
C VAL A 255 -23.36 -21.38 -9.87
N GLU A 256 -24.66 -21.45 -9.62
CA GLU A 256 -25.59 -22.23 -10.47
C GLU A 256 -25.61 -21.70 -11.91
N ALA A 257 -25.67 -20.37 -12.09
CA ALA A 257 -25.58 -19.77 -13.41
C ALA A 257 -24.27 -20.11 -14.13
N ALA A 258 -23.13 -20.14 -13.42
CA ALA A 258 -21.85 -20.54 -13.99
C ALA A 258 -21.83 -22.03 -14.41
N LEU A 259 -22.41 -22.92 -13.61
CA LEU A 259 -22.49 -24.35 -13.95
C LEU A 259 -23.33 -24.59 -15.21
N ASP A 260 -24.40 -23.83 -15.42
CA ASP A 260 -25.23 -23.88 -16.63
C ASP A 260 -24.47 -23.46 -17.91
N LEU A 261 -23.35 -22.74 -17.76
CA LEU A 261 -22.49 -22.35 -18.89
C LEU A 261 -21.50 -23.46 -19.29
N ALA A 262 -21.26 -24.46 -18.45
CA ALA A 262 -20.24 -25.48 -18.72
C ALA A 262 -20.44 -26.23 -20.05
N PRO A 263 -21.67 -26.62 -20.45
CA PRO A 263 -21.91 -27.24 -21.76
C PRO A 263 -21.69 -26.31 -22.97
N LYS A 264 -21.58 -24.99 -22.75
CA LYS A 264 -21.38 -23.97 -23.81
C LYS A 264 -19.91 -23.60 -24.00
N ALA A 265 -19.01 -24.13 -23.17
CA ALA A 265 -17.58 -23.90 -23.27
C ALA A 265 -16.97 -24.70 -24.44
N ASP A 266 -17.17 -24.18 -25.65
CA ASP A 266 -16.84 -24.83 -26.93
C ASP A 266 -15.37 -24.70 -27.38
N ASN A 267 -14.53 -24.06 -26.58
CA ASN A 267 -13.10 -23.93 -26.83
C ASN A 267 -12.30 -23.84 -25.52
N ALA A 268 -10.98 -24.04 -25.61
CA ALA A 268 -10.07 -24.05 -24.46
C ALA A 268 -10.07 -22.74 -23.65
N GLY A 269 -10.26 -21.58 -24.30
CA GLY A 269 -10.30 -20.28 -23.61
C GLY A 269 -11.57 -20.10 -22.79
N LYS A 270 -12.74 -20.40 -23.37
CA LYS A 270 -14.02 -20.37 -22.64
C LYS A 270 -14.03 -21.37 -21.49
N ALA A 271 -13.56 -22.61 -21.74
CA ALA A 271 -13.45 -23.64 -20.72
C ALA A 271 -12.46 -23.23 -19.62
N GLY A 272 -11.31 -22.66 -19.99
CA GLY A 272 -10.31 -22.13 -19.05
C GLY A 272 -10.84 -21.02 -18.15
N ARG A 273 -11.46 -19.98 -18.74
CA ARG A 273 -12.05 -18.89 -17.97
C ARG A 273 -13.14 -19.39 -17.01
N LEU A 274 -14.01 -20.29 -17.44
CA LEU A 274 -15.06 -20.84 -16.58
C LEU A 274 -14.51 -21.75 -15.49
N ALA A 275 -13.50 -22.58 -15.80
CA ALA A 275 -12.83 -23.43 -14.82
C ALA A 275 -12.13 -22.60 -13.74
N LEU A 276 -11.44 -21.53 -14.13
CA LEU A 276 -10.82 -20.58 -13.21
C LEU A 276 -11.87 -19.94 -12.29
N ALA A 277 -12.99 -19.46 -12.84
CA ALA A 277 -14.08 -18.91 -12.06
C ALA A 277 -14.65 -19.92 -11.04
N LEU A 278 -14.97 -21.14 -11.47
CA LEU A 278 -15.50 -22.19 -10.59
C LEU A 278 -14.50 -22.56 -9.48
N ALA A 279 -13.21 -22.70 -9.81
CA ALA A 279 -12.17 -22.97 -8.81
C ALA A 279 -12.11 -21.85 -7.75
N LYS A 280 -12.17 -20.58 -8.17
CA LYS A 280 -12.22 -19.43 -7.26
C LYS A 280 -13.49 -19.35 -6.42
N ALA A 281 -14.60 -19.93 -6.88
CA ALA A 281 -15.82 -20.11 -6.11
C ALA A 281 -15.81 -21.35 -5.17
N GLY A 282 -14.69 -22.07 -5.09
CA GLY A 282 -14.58 -23.30 -4.30
C GLY A 282 -15.30 -24.51 -4.92
N ARG A 283 -15.53 -24.49 -6.23
CA ARG A 283 -16.15 -25.60 -6.98
C ARG A 283 -15.10 -26.32 -7.81
N ASP A 284 -15.16 -27.65 -7.79
CA ASP A 284 -14.30 -28.51 -8.59
C ASP A 284 -14.64 -28.41 -10.10
N PRO A 285 -13.74 -27.88 -10.95
CA PRO A 285 -13.99 -27.76 -12.39
C PRO A 285 -14.04 -29.09 -13.15
N HIS A 286 -13.56 -30.19 -12.56
CA HIS A 286 -13.78 -31.54 -13.10
C HIS A 286 -15.25 -31.99 -12.98
N ARG A 287 -16.04 -31.29 -12.14
CA ARG A 287 -17.44 -31.61 -11.83
C ARG A 287 -18.33 -30.38 -12.03
N ALA A 288 -18.14 -29.68 -13.15
CA ALA A 288 -18.97 -28.54 -13.53
C ALA A 288 -20.31 -29.03 -14.10
N GLY A 289 -21.24 -29.39 -13.20
CA GLY A 289 -22.48 -30.06 -13.59
C GLY A 289 -22.15 -31.46 -14.12
N SER A 290 -22.48 -31.74 -15.39
CA SER A 290 -22.12 -32.98 -16.08
C SER A 290 -20.86 -32.86 -16.96
N VAL A 291 -20.17 -31.72 -16.94
CA VAL A 291 -19.03 -31.42 -17.81
C VAL A 291 -17.74 -31.39 -16.98
N ASP A 292 -16.70 -32.07 -17.48
CA ASP A 292 -15.33 -31.90 -16.99
C ASP A 292 -14.63 -30.83 -17.84
N LEU A 293 -14.51 -29.62 -17.29
CA LEU A 293 -13.91 -28.49 -18.00
C LEU A 293 -12.40 -28.66 -18.21
N ILE A 294 -11.73 -29.39 -17.32
CA ILE A 294 -10.29 -29.64 -17.44
C ILE A 294 -10.03 -30.64 -18.57
N ALA A 295 -10.84 -31.71 -18.64
CA ALA A 295 -10.78 -32.64 -19.77
C ALA A 295 -11.11 -31.93 -21.09
N ALA A 296 -12.08 -31.00 -21.10
CA ALA A 296 -12.40 -30.19 -22.27
C ALA A 296 -11.20 -29.34 -22.73
N ILE A 297 -10.51 -28.65 -21.80
CA ILE A 297 -9.29 -27.89 -22.12
C ILE A 297 -8.22 -28.82 -22.71
N GLN A 298 -7.95 -29.95 -22.05
CA GLN A 298 -6.92 -30.91 -22.48
C GLN A 298 -7.21 -31.53 -23.85
N ALA A 299 -8.49 -31.70 -24.22
CA ALA A 299 -8.88 -32.22 -25.52
C ALA A 299 -8.51 -31.29 -26.69
N HIS A 300 -8.34 -29.99 -26.43
CA HIS A 300 -7.89 -29.02 -27.42
C HIS A 300 -6.37 -28.93 -27.56
N TYR A 301 -5.60 -29.61 -26.70
CA TYR A 301 -4.14 -29.52 -26.73
C TYR A 301 -3.53 -30.29 -27.90
N ASP A 302 -2.83 -29.58 -28.79
CA ASP A 302 -2.00 -30.16 -29.82
C ASP A 302 -0.55 -30.28 -29.34
N ARG A 303 -0.10 -31.52 -29.11
CA ARG A 303 1.27 -31.83 -28.66
C ARG A 303 2.36 -31.47 -29.67
N THR A 304 2.03 -31.39 -30.96
CA THR A 304 3.01 -31.06 -32.01
C THR A 304 3.32 -29.56 -32.02
N THR A 305 2.30 -28.73 -31.79
CA THR A 305 2.43 -27.27 -31.88
C THR A 305 2.55 -26.60 -30.51
N GLY A 306 2.13 -27.27 -29.43
CA GLY A 306 2.02 -26.71 -28.08
C GLY A 306 0.79 -25.83 -27.88
N LEU A 307 -0.17 -25.85 -28.82
CA LEU A 307 -1.32 -24.96 -28.85
C LEU A 307 -2.57 -25.58 -28.23
N TYR A 308 -3.35 -24.75 -27.55
CA TYR A 308 -4.75 -25.01 -27.19
C TYR A 308 -5.75 -24.40 -28.20
N ASP A 309 -5.26 -23.57 -29.12
CA ASP A 309 -6.05 -23.02 -30.21
C ASP A 309 -5.22 -23.07 -31.50
N PRO A 310 -5.67 -23.79 -32.55
CA PRO A 310 -4.93 -23.90 -33.81
C PRO A 310 -4.78 -22.57 -34.55
N SER A 311 -5.57 -21.54 -34.22
CA SER A 311 -5.41 -20.19 -34.79
C SER A 311 -4.31 -19.38 -34.12
N GLY A 312 -3.63 -19.92 -33.09
CA GLY A 312 -2.62 -19.19 -32.32
C GLY A 312 -3.20 -18.03 -31.51
N ASN A 313 -4.44 -18.16 -31.04
CA ASN A 313 -5.09 -17.17 -30.18
C ASN A 313 -4.42 -17.13 -28.79
N VAL A 314 -3.87 -15.98 -28.41
CA VAL A 314 -3.12 -15.81 -27.16
C VAL A 314 -4.03 -15.87 -25.93
N TRP A 315 -5.26 -15.37 -26.03
CA TRP A 315 -6.22 -15.39 -24.93
C TRP A 315 -6.67 -16.81 -24.59
N ASN A 316 -6.99 -17.61 -25.62
CA ASN A 316 -7.38 -19.00 -25.43
C ASN A 316 -6.23 -19.82 -24.85
N GLN A 317 -5.00 -19.60 -25.34
CA GLN A 317 -3.81 -20.20 -24.75
C GLN A 317 -3.62 -19.80 -23.28
N ALA A 318 -3.69 -18.51 -22.97
CA ALA A 318 -3.43 -17.97 -21.64
C ALA A 318 -4.46 -18.46 -20.61
N TYR A 319 -5.76 -18.44 -20.93
CA TYR A 319 -6.79 -18.95 -20.03
C TYR A 319 -6.71 -20.47 -19.82
N ALA A 320 -6.36 -21.24 -20.86
CA ALA A 320 -6.13 -22.68 -20.72
C ALA A 320 -4.97 -22.96 -19.75
N LEU A 321 -3.83 -22.30 -19.96
CA LEU A 321 -2.64 -22.42 -19.10
C LEU A 321 -2.95 -22.02 -17.65
N TRP A 322 -3.60 -20.87 -17.46
CA TRP A 322 -3.93 -20.36 -16.13
C TRP A 322 -4.89 -21.31 -15.40
N ALA A 323 -5.96 -21.77 -16.05
CA ALA A 323 -6.90 -22.70 -15.43
C ALA A 323 -6.25 -24.02 -15.02
N LEU A 324 -5.38 -24.59 -15.87
CA LEU A 324 -4.64 -25.81 -15.53
C LEU A 324 -3.71 -25.60 -14.33
N ALA A 325 -2.96 -24.49 -14.31
CA ALA A 325 -2.07 -24.17 -13.21
C ALA A 325 -2.83 -23.98 -11.89
N GLU A 326 -3.91 -23.19 -11.91
CA GLU A 326 -4.71 -22.88 -10.72
C GLU A 326 -5.39 -24.12 -10.13
N THR A 327 -5.82 -25.06 -10.98
CA THR A 327 -6.47 -26.30 -10.54
C THR A 327 -5.49 -27.40 -10.16
N GLY A 328 -4.18 -27.12 -10.19
CA GLY A 328 -3.14 -28.12 -9.90
C GLY A 328 -3.01 -29.21 -10.98
N SER A 329 -3.58 -28.99 -12.16
CA SER A 329 -3.44 -29.87 -13.31
C SER A 329 -2.05 -29.73 -13.94
N GLN A 330 -1.59 -30.78 -14.63
CA GLN A 330 -0.31 -30.72 -15.34
C GLN A 330 -0.39 -29.71 -16.49
N VAL A 331 0.49 -28.70 -16.45
CA VAL A 331 0.67 -27.71 -17.52
C VAL A 331 1.77 -28.20 -18.47
N PRO A 332 1.51 -28.41 -19.77
CA PRO A 332 2.54 -28.79 -20.73
C PRO A 332 3.60 -27.69 -20.90
N GLN A 333 4.88 -28.05 -20.85
CA GLN A 333 5.98 -27.09 -20.95
C GLN A 333 6.05 -26.46 -22.34
N GLU A 334 5.69 -27.20 -23.39
CA GLU A 334 5.64 -26.71 -24.77
C GLU A 334 4.57 -25.61 -24.93
N ALA A 335 3.48 -25.69 -24.17
CA ALA A 335 2.43 -24.69 -24.19
C ALA A 335 2.86 -23.37 -23.53
N ILE A 336 3.62 -23.45 -22.42
CA ILE A 336 4.28 -22.29 -21.80
C ILE A 336 5.32 -21.70 -22.76
N ALA A 337 6.17 -22.55 -23.34
CA ALA A 337 7.22 -22.14 -24.27
C ALA A 337 6.64 -21.44 -25.51
N TRP A 338 5.50 -21.90 -26.03
CA TRP A 338 4.80 -21.24 -27.12
C TRP A 338 4.34 -19.83 -26.72
N LEU A 339 3.73 -19.67 -25.54
CA LEU A 339 3.26 -18.35 -25.08
C LEU A 339 4.43 -17.38 -24.92
N VAL A 340 5.55 -17.83 -24.34
CA VAL A 340 6.79 -17.04 -24.24
C VAL A 340 7.33 -16.66 -25.63
N LYS A 341 7.39 -17.62 -26.56
CA LYS A 341 7.88 -17.40 -27.93
C LYS A 341 6.97 -16.47 -28.74
N SER A 342 5.68 -16.39 -28.41
CA SER A 342 4.71 -15.52 -29.10
C SER A 342 4.83 -14.04 -28.70
N GLN A 343 5.67 -13.69 -27.72
CA GLN A 343 5.97 -12.31 -27.35
C GLN A 343 6.56 -11.55 -28.54
N ASN A 344 6.03 -10.37 -28.82
CA ASN A 344 6.55 -9.49 -29.85
C ASN A 344 7.88 -8.83 -29.41
N PRO A 345 8.70 -8.33 -30.36
CA PRO A 345 9.99 -7.71 -30.04
C PRO A 345 9.90 -6.52 -29.06
N ASP A 346 8.75 -5.85 -29.00
CA ASP A 346 8.48 -4.72 -28.10
C ASP A 346 8.18 -5.15 -26.64
N GLY A 347 8.12 -6.46 -26.37
CA GLY A 347 7.82 -7.02 -25.07
C GLY A 347 6.33 -7.27 -24.81
N GLY A 348 5.44 -6.88 -25.73
CA GLY A 348 4.01 -7.12 -25.61
C GLY A 348 3.54 -8.42 -26.29
N TRP A 349 2.23 -8.67 -26.18
CA TRP A 349 1.52 -9.69 -26.94
C TRP A 349 0.32 -9.04 -27.62
N GLY A 350 -0.04 -9.51 -28.80
CA GLY A 350 -1.32 -9.19 -29.42
C GLY A 350 -2.35 -10.28 -29.14
N TRP A 351 -3.59 -10.04 -29.59
CA TRP A 351 -4.71 -10.99 -29.50
C TRP A 351 -4.38 -12.41 -30.03
N SER A 352 -3.53 -12.49 -31.05
CA SER A 352 -2.97 -13.74 -31.59
C SER A 352 -1.46 -13.60 -31.81
N ALA A 353 -0.77 -14.73 -31.99
CA ALA A 353 0.65 -14.69 -32.36
C ALA A 353 0.89 -13.82 -33.61
N ALA A 354 1.94 -13.01 -33.57
CA ALA A 354 2.33 -12.02 -34.59
C ALA A 354 1.34 -10.85 -34.83
N ALA A 355 0.21 -10.78 -34.12
CA ALA A 355 -0.62 -9.58 -34.12
C ALA A 355 0.11 -8.44 -33.37
N PRO A 356 -0.16 -7.16 -33.71
CA PRO A 356 0.36 -6.02 -32.95
C PRO A 356 0.06 -6.13 -31.46
N SER A 357 1.03 -5.73 -30.63
CA SER A 357 0.88 -5.80 -29.17
C SER A 357 -0.18 -4.84 -28.64
N ASP A 358 -1.03 -5.34 -27.75
CA ASP A 358 -1.96 -4.54 -26.94
C ASP A 358 -1.76 -4.81 -25.44
N SER A 359 -2.20 -3.89 -24.60
CA SER A 359 -1.97 -3.94 -23.16
C SER A 359 -2.74 -5.06 -22.46
N ASN A 360 -3.93 -5.41 -22.96
CA ASN A 360 -4.80 -6.41 -22.34
C ASN A 360 -4.27 -7.83 -22.60
N SER A 361 -3.91 -8.13 -23.85
CA SER A 361 -3.29 -9.39 -24.24
C SER A 361 -1.94 -9.58 -23.54
N ALA A 362 -1.12 -8.54 -23.47
CA ALA A 362 0.15 -8.59 -22.73
C ALA A 362 -0.06 -8.84 -21.23
N ALA A 363 -1.00 -8.14 -20.60
CA ALA A 363 -1.32 -8.34 -19.20
C ALA A 363 -1.83 -9.76 -18.90
N LEU A 364 -2.74 -10.29 -19.74
CA LEU A 364 -3.25 -11.65 -19.59
C LEU A 364 -2.15 -12.71 -19.77
N ALA A 365 -1.25 -12.52 -20.74
CA ALA A 365 -0.10 -13.41 -20.93
C ALA A 365 0.82 -13.41 -19.69
N VAL A 366 1.12 -12.23 -19.12
CA VAL A 366 1.88 -12.11 -17.87
C VAL A 366 1.21 -12.87 -16.73
N LEU A 367 -0.10 -12.66 -16.52
CA LEU A 367 -0.85 -13.33 -15.45
C LEU A 367 -0.82 -14.86 -15.60
N ALA A 368 -1.05 -15.38 -16.81
CA ALA A 368 -1.02 -16.81 -17.09
C ALA A 368 0.38 -17.41 -16.89
N LEU A 369 1.44 -16.73 -17.37
CA LEU A 369 2.82 -17.17 -17.18
C LEU A 369 3.19 -17.20 -15.68
N ARG A 370 2.80 -16.17 -14.93
CA ARG A 370 3.02 -16.14 -13.47
C ARG A 370 2.27 -17.25 -12.75
N ALA A 371 1.03 -17.55 -13.14
CA ALA A 371 0.28 -18.68 -12.61
C ALA A 371 0.96 -20.03 -12.88
N CYS A 372 1.60 -20.17 -14.04
CA CYS A 372 2.39 -21.36 -14.39
C CYS A 372 3.76 -21.44 -13.68
N GLY A 373 4.08 -20.50 -12.78
CA GLY A 373 5.37 -20.45 -12.08
C GLY A 373 6.52 -19.87 -12.89
N TYR A 374 6.26 -19.18 -14.01
CA TYR A 374 7.31 -18.55 -14.80
C TYR A 374 7.97 -17.39 -14.02
N PRO A 375 9.31 -17.31 -13.89
CA PRO A 375 9.98 -16.34 -13.02
C PRO A 375 9.71 -14.88 -13.42
N ALA A 376 9.40 -14.02 -12.45
CA ALA A 376 9.11 -12.60 -12.69
C ALA A 376 10.33 -11.84 -13.25
N GLU A 377 11.52 -12.29 -12.90
CA GLU A 377 12.83 -11.74 -13.28
C GLU A 377 13.32 -12.25 -14.64
N SER A 378 12.55 -13.11 -15.30
CA SER A 378 12.85 -13.55 -16.67
C SER A 378 12.92 -12.36 -17.62
N LYS A 379 13.84 -12.42 -18.60
CA LYS A 379 14.01 -11.34 -19.59
C LYS A 379 12.70 -11.01 -20.32
N GLU A 380 11.85 -12.01 -20.54
CA GLU A 380 10.56 -11.87 -21.20
C GLU A 380 9.56 -11.10 -20.33
N LEU A 381 9.43 -11.43 -19.04
CA LEU A 381 8.52 -10.71 -18.14
C LEU A 381 9.04 -9.32 -17.74
N VAL A 382 10.37 -9.11 -17.69
CA VAL A 382 10.97 -7.78 -17.54
C VAL A 382 10.63 -6.89 -18.75
N LYS A 383 10.73 -7.42 -19.98
CA LYS A 383 10.30 -6.70 -21.18
C LYS A 383 8.80 -6.42 -21.18
N ALA A 384 7.98 -7.38 -20.73
CA ALA A 384 6.55 -7.20 -20.59
C ALA A 384 6.20 -6.08 -19.61
N ALA A 385 6.87 -6.02 -18.45
CA ALA A 385 6.71 -4.93 -17.49
C ALA A 385 7.05 -3.57 -18.11
N ALA A 386 8.16 -3.48 -18.85
CA ALA A 386 8.56 -2.26 -19.53
C ALA A 386 7.53 -1.83 -20.59
N TYR A 387 7.05 -2.78 -21.42
CA TYR A 387 5.98 -2.54 -22.39
C TYR A 387 4.72 -1.97 -21.71
N LEU A 388 4.24 -2.65 -20.67
CA LEU A 388 3.04 -2.28 -19.92
C LEU A 388 3.18 -0.90 -19.23
N ARG A 389 4.32 -0.62 -18.58
CA ARG A 389 4.59 0.70 -17.98
C ARG A 389 4.57 1.83 -19.00
N ASN A 390 5.01 1.57 -20.22
CA ASN A 390 4.98 2.54 -21.33
C ASN A 390 3.57 2.76 -21.92
N ARG A 391 2.55 2.01 -21.48
CA ARG A 391 1.15 2.25 -21.84
C ARG A 391 0.47 3.29 -20.96
N GLN A 392 1.07 3.64 -19.82
CA GLN A 392 0.48 4.59 -18.88
C GLN A 392 0.32 5.99 -19.51
N ALA A 393 -0.88 6.54 -19.42
CA ALA A 393 -1.24 7.88 -19.89
C ALA A 393 -1.10 8.93 -18.78
N ASN A 394 -1.18 10.22 -19.14
CA ASN A 394 -1.00 11.33 -18.20
C ASN A 394 -2.09 11.43 -17.13
N ASP A 395 -3.23 10.78 -17.35
CA ASP A 395 -4.33 10.63 -16.39
C ASP A 395 -4.08 9.50 -15.37
N GLY A 396 -2.91 8.86 -15.41
CA GLY A 396 -2.51 7.76 -14.52
C GLY A 396 -3.03 6.38 -14.95
N GLY A 397 -4.01 6.31 -15.86
CA GLY A 397 -4.54 5.06 -16.39
C GLY A 397 -3.65 4.43 -17.46
N TYR A 398 -4.03 3.26 -17.95
CA TYR A 398 -3.31 2.55 -19.02
C TYR A 398 -4.14 2.49 -20.29
N ARG A 399 -3.50 2.82 -21.42
CA ARG A 399 -4.10 2.73 -22.75
C ARG A 399 -4.14 1.29 -23.25
N TYR A 400 -5.15 0.96 -24.06
CA TYR A 400 -5.18 -0.29 -24.81
C TYR A 400 -3.95 -0.45 -25.72
N ASP A 401 -3.69 0.51 -26.61
CA ASP A 401 -2.49 0.54 -27.44
C ASP A 401 -1.99 1.98 -27.69
N SER A 402 -0.89 2.14 -28.44
CA SER A 402 -0.29 3.44 -28.73
C SER A 402 -0.96 4.22 -29.87
N SER A 403 -1.82 3.56 -30.65
CA SER A 403 -2.54 4.10 -31.80
C SER A 403 -4.00 4.47 -31.49
N THR A 404 -4.57 3.92 -30.40
CA THR A 404 -5.94 4.22 -29.97
C THR A 404 -6.11 5.69 -29.61
N GLN A 405 -7.18 6.28 -30.16
CA GLN A 405 -7.70 7.59 -29.80
C GLN A 405 -9.02 7.38 -29.04
N PRO A 406 -9.24 8.06 -27.89
CA PRO A 406 -8.38 9.09 -27.29
C PRO A 406 -7.13 8.52 -26.58
N PRO A 407 -6.10 9.34 -26.30
CA PRO A 407 -4.85 8.91 -25.67
C PRO A 407 -4.98 8.66 -24.16
N GLU A 408 -6.20 8.49 -23.66
CA GLU A 408 -6.53 8.34 -22.25
C GLU A 408 -6.46 6.87 -21.82
N GLY A 409 -6.24 6.63 -20.54
CA GLY A 409 -6.34 5.28 -19.99
C GLY A 409 -7.79 4.84 -19.84
N ASP A 410 -8.12 3.62 -20.24
CA ASP A 410 -9.47 3.05 -20.04
C ASP A 410 -9.53 2.14 -18.81
N ALA A 411 -10.74 1.86 -18.32
CA ALA A 411 -10.92 1.08 -17.10
C ALA A 411 -10.39 -0.37 -17.22
N ASN A 412 -10.63 -1.03 -18.37
CA ASN A 412 -10.28 -2.43 -18.57
C ASN A 412 -8.76 -2.61 -18.67
N SER A 413 -8.10 -1.78 -19.48
CA SER A 413 -6.64 -1.77 -19.58
C SER A 413 -5.98 -1.34 -18.27
N THR A 414 -6.51 -0.32 -17.59
CA THR A 414 -6.00 0.06 -16.27
C THR A 414 -6.06 -1.09 -15.27
N ALA A 415 -7.16 -1.83 -15.24
CA ALA A 415 -7.34 -2.97 -14.37
C ALA A 415 -6.37 -4.12 -14.65
N LEU A 416 -6.31 -4.59 -15.90
CA LEU A 416 -5.51 -5.76 -16.27
C LEU A 416 -4.02 -5.46 -16.15
N VAL A 417 -3.59 -4.28 -16.61
CA VAL A 417 -2.19 -3.87 -16.51
C VAL A 417 -1.76 -3.74 -15.05
N ALA A 418 -2.58 -3.13 -14.20
CA ALA A 418 -2.25 -3.02 -12.77
C ALA A 418 -2.12 -4.40 -12.10
N GLN A 419 -2.98 -5.36 -12.44
CA GLN A 419 -2.89 -6.73 -11.96
C GLN A 419 -1.63 -7.45 -12.45
N ALA A 420 -1.30 -7.31 -13.74
CA ALA A 420 -0.11 -7.91 -14.31
C ALA A 420 1.17 -7.36 -13.68
N LEU A 421 1.28 -6.04 -13.51
CA LEU A 421 2.41 -5.39 -12.84
C LEU A 421 2.51 -5.84 -11.36
N ALA A 422 1.39 -5.92 -10.65
CA ALA A 422 1.37 -6.45 -9.29
C ALA A 422 1.83 -7.92 -9.21
N ALA A 423 1.47 -8.76 -10.19
CA ALA A 423 1.95 -10.15 -10.27
C ALA A 423 3.46 -10.27 -10.54
N LEU A 424 4.09 -9.20 -11.00
CA LEU A 424 5.54 -9.05 -11.17
C LEU A 424 6.22 -8.36 -9.97
N GLY A 425 5.48 -8.08 -8.89
CA GLY A 425 6.01 -7.39 -7.70
C GLY A 425 6.18 -5.88 -7.88
N ILE A 426 5.61 -5.28 -8.93
CA ILE A 426 5.64 -3.84 -9.15
C ILE A 426 4.43 -3.22 -8.49
N GLU A 427 4.65 -2.47 -7.42
CA GLU A 427 3.59 -1.76 -6.71
C GLU A 427 3.10 -0.55 -7.53
N THR A 428 1.85 -0.63 -7.99
CA THR A 428 1.23 0.38 -8.86
C THR A 428 0.52 1.50 -8.10
N HIS A 429 0.38 1.38 -6.78
CA HIS A 429 -0.36 2.34 -5.93
C HIS A 429 0.53 3.13 -4.96
N LEU A 430 1.64 2.55 -4.51
CA LEU A 430 2.64 3.23 -3.65
C LEU A 430 3.87 3.71 -4.44
N GLY A 431 4.14 3.12 -5.60
CA GLY A 431 5.32 3.42 -6.39
C GLY A 431 5.15 4.66 -7.28
N TRP A 432 6.00 5.68 -7.07
CA TRP A 432 6.15 6.83 -7.97
C TRP A 432 6.41 6.44 -9.43
N GLN A 433 6.92 5.22 -9.68
CA GLN A 433 7.07 4.66 -11.03
C GLN A 433 5.78 4.61 -11.88
N CYS A 434 4.63 4.59 -11.21
CA CYS A 434 3.30 4.54 -11.79
C CYS A 434 2.55 5.87 -11.56
N ALA A 435 3.28 6.94 -11.25
CA ALA A 435 2.72 8.28 -11.24
C ALA A 435 2.98 8.95 -12.60
N ARG A 436 2.04 9.80 -13.02
CA ARG A 436 2.17 10.68 -14.19
C ARG A 436 1.69 12.07 -13.79
N SER A 437 2.46 13.08 -14.17
CA SER A 437 2.13 14.47 -13.86
C SER A 437 1.45 15.15 -15.05
N ALA A 438 0.39 15.90 -14.77
CA ALA A 438 -0.21 16.85 -15.71
C ALA A 438 -0.42 18.18 -14.98
N GLY A 439 0.40 19.19 -15.28
CA GLY A 439 0.48 20.38 -14.44
C GLY A 439 1.06 20.04 -13.06
N LEU A 440 0.45 20.54 -11.99
CA LEU A 440 0.81 20.21 -10.61
C LEU A 440 0.32 18.82 -10.16
N THR A 441 -0.75 18.31 -10.78
CA THR A 441 -1.43 17.09 -10.32
C THR A 441 -0.65 15.84 -10.67
N VAL A 442 -0.46 14.98 -9.66
CA VAL A 442 0.13 13.65 -9.81
C VAL A 442 -0.96 12.59 -9.90
N ASN A 443 -1.15 12.02 -11.08
CA ASN A 443 -2.14 10.98 -11.33
C ASN A 443 -1.54 9.58 -11.23
N ARG A 444 -2.23 8.69 -10.51
CA ARG A 444 -1.93 7.26 -10.35
C ARG A 444 -3.07 6.43 -10.94
N PRO A 445 -2.89 5.11 -11.14
CA PRO A 445 -3.95 4.25 -11.66
C PRO A 445 -5.24 4.30 -10.82
N LEU A 446 -5.13 4.42 -9.49
CA LEU A 446 -6.30 4.58 -8.63
C LEU A 446 -7.08 5.86 -8.94
N ASP A 447 -6.40 6.98 -9.18
CA ASP A 447 -7.05 8.26 -9.48
C ASP A 447 -7.86 8.17 -10.78
N ARG A 448 -7.35 7.46 -11.80
CA ARG A 448 -8.12 7.17 -13.02
C ARG A 448 -9.35 6.31 -12.76
N VAL A 449 -9.24 5.28 -11.92
CA VAL A 449 -10.39 4.46 -11.51
C VAL A 449 -11.45 5.33 -10.85
N HIS A 450 -11.03 6.29 -10.01
CA HIS A 450 -11.97 7.17 -9.37
C HIS A 450 -12.70 8.07 -10.37
N ALA A 451 -11.98 8.59 -11.37
CA ALA A 451 -12.55 9.42 -12.43
C ALA A 451 -13.55 8.66 -13.34
N LEU A 452 -13.35 7.36 -13.54
CA LEU A 452 -14.22 6.52 -14.38
C LEU A 452 -15.42 5.92 -13.63
N GLN A 453 -15.47 6.03 -12.30
CA GLN A 453 -16.53 5.41 -11.50
C GLN A 453 -17.72 6.36 -11.30
N LEU A 454 -18.88 5.93 -11.79
CA LEU A 454 -20.16 6.60 -11.68
C LEU A 454 -20.73 6.58 -10.26
N GLY A 455 -21.70 7.46 -10.00
CA GLY A 455 -22.34 7.61 -8.69
C GLY A 455 -23.10 6.36 -8.20
N ASN A 456 -23.52 5.47 -9.09
CA ASN A 456 -24.12 4.18 -8.71
C ASN A 456 -23.08 3.06 -8.48
N GLY A 457 -21.79 3.37 -8.62
CA GLY A 457 -20.69 2.44 -8.42
C GLY A 457 -20.20 1.71 -9.68
N ALA A 458 -20.92 1.80 -10.79
CA ALA A 458 -20.47 1.27 -12.07
C ALA A 458 -19.22 2.01 -12.56
N LEU A 459 -18.37 1.31 -13.30
CA LEU A 459 -17.28 1.91 -14.06
C LEU A 459 -17.75 2.14 -15.49
N GLU A 460 -17.39 3.30 -16.04
CA GLU A 460 -17.40 3.52 -17.48
C GLU A 460 -16.13 2.92 -18.10
N TRP A 461 -16.14 2.66 -19.41
CA TRP A 461 -14.93 2.27 -20.13
C TRP A 461 -13.98 3.48 -20.30
N LEU A 462 -14.54 4.57 -20.81
CA LEU A 462 -13.95 5.89 -20.95
C LEU A 462 -14.99 6.94 -20.49
N PRO A 463 -14.57 8.17 -20.17
CA PRO A 463 -15.50 9.19 -19.67
C PRO A 463 -16.69 9.40 -20.60
N GLY A 464 -17.90 9.43 -20.02
CA GLY A 464 -19.15 9.69 -20.75
C GLY A 464 -19.67 8.53 -21.61
N ASN A 465 -19.11 7.34 -21.46
CA ASN A 465 -19.57 6.14 -22.17
C ASN A 465 -20.74 5.42 -21.45
N GLY A 466 -21.05 5.82 -20.22
CA GLY A 466 -22.05 5.20 -19.38
C GLY A 466 -21.57 3.91 -18.71
N GLU A 467 -22.51 3.27 -18.02
CA GLU A 467 -22.26 2.05 -17.24
C GLU A 467 -21.67 0.92 -18.08
N ASN A 468 -20.57 0.33 -17.61
CA ASN A 468 -19.94 -0.82 -18.24
C ASN A 468 -19.72 -1.96 -17.21
N PRO A 469 -20.57 -3.01 -17.25
CA PRO A 469 -20.45 -4.15 -16.34
C PRO A 469 -19.11 -4.89 -16.38
N LEU A 470 -18.48 -5.00 -17.56
CA LEU A 470 -17.20 -5.68 -17.71
C LEU A 470 -16.06 -4.85 -17.10
N ALA A 471 -16.02 -3.54 -17.38
CA ALA A 471 -15.09 -2.61 -16.74
C ALA A 471 -15.23 -2.66 -15.21
N THR A 472 -16.48 -2.70 -14.73
CA THR A 472 -16.78 -2.77 -13.30
C THR A 472 -16.26 -4.07 -12.68
N ALA A 473 -16.50 -5.21 -13.31
CA ALA A 473 -16.00 -6.49 -12.83
C ALA A 473 -14.46 -6.55 -12.84
N GLN A 474 -13.83 -6.07 -13.91
CA GLN A 474 -12.38 -6.19 -14.07
C GLN A 474 -11.59 -5.27 -13.14
N ILE A 475 -12.14 -4.13 -12.70
CA ILE A 475 -11.44 -3.25 -11.77
C ILE A 475 -11.43 -3.75 -10.32
N ILE A 476 -12.39 -4.60 -9.95
CA ILE A 476 -12.55 -5.09 -8.58
C ILE A 476 -11.29 -5.81 -8.08
N PRO A 477 -10.65 -6.74 -8.83
CA PRO A 477 -9.39 -7.33 -8.40
C PRO A 477 -8.28 -6.32 -8.10
N PHE A 478 -8.17 -5.25 -8.90
CA PHE A 478 -7.23 -4.17 -8.64
C PHE A 478 -7.56 -3.45 -7.33
N LEU A 479 -8.81 -3.01 -7.14
CA LEU A 479 -9.23 -2.34 -5.89
C LEU A 479 -9.09 -3.23 -4.66
N ALA A 480 -9.39 -4.52 -4.79
CA ALA A 480 -9.25 -5.51 -3.72
C ALA A 480 -7.79 -5.75 -3.33
N HIS A 481 -6.87 -5.71 -4.31
CA HIS A 481 -5.44 -5.76 -4.05
C HIS A 481 -4.98 -4.55 -3.21
N LEU A 482 -5.48 -3.35 -3.52
CA LEU A 482 -5.14 -2.12 -2.79
C LEU A 482 -5.69 -2.09 -1.35
N ARG A 483 -6.84 -2.72 -1.09
CA ARG A 483 -7.44 -2.82 0.25
C ARG A 483 -6.57 -3.59 1.24
N ARG A 484 -5.81 -4.60 0.80
CA ARG A 484 -5.22 -5.61 1.70
C ARG A 484 -3.87 -5.21 2.30
N GLY A 485 -3.22 -4.13 1.85
CA GLY A 485 -1.91 -3.69 2.37
C GLY A 485 -0.77 -4.72 2.27
N GLU A 486 -1.03 -5.91 1.72
CA GLU A 486 -0.13 -7.06 1.67
C GLU A 486 -0.35 -7.84 0.36
N VAL A 487 0.76 -8.17 -0.29
CA VAL A 487 0.85 -8.89 -1.57
C VAL A 487 0.35 -10.33 -1.44
N LYS A 488 -0.74 -10.66 -2.13
CA LYS A 488 -0.90 -11.98 -2.77
C LYS A 488 -1.48 -11.78 -4.18
N PRO A 489 -0.72 -12.00 -5.26
CA PRO A 489 -1.33 -12.19 -6.57
C PRO A 489 -2.21 -13.45 -6.54
N LEU A 490 -3.32 -13.43 -7.29
CA LEU A 490 -4.27 -14.54 -7.44
C LEU A 490 -3.65 -15.84 -8.01
N ALA A 491 -2.34 -15.86 -8.28
CA ALA A 491 -1.63 -16.84 -9.10
C ALA A 491 -0.62 -17.74 -8.33
N ALA A 492 -0.50 -17.63 -7.01
CA ALA A 492 0.53 -18.36 -6.26
C ALA A 492 -0.04 -19.50 -5.38
N THR A 493 -0.41 -20.60 -6.01
CA THR A 493 -0.45 -21.92 -5.36
C THR A 493 0.20 -22.95 -6.30
N ALA A 494 1.48 -23.25 -6.09
CA ALA A 494 2.12 -24.42 -6.69
C ALA A 494 3.12 -25.06 -5.69
N PRO A 495 3.28 -26.40 -5.71
CA PRO A 495 4.03 -27.15 -4.71
C PRO A 495 5.54 -27.19 -5.00
N ALA A 496 6.34 -27.35 -3.95
CA ALA A 496 7.79 -27.37 -3.98
C ALA A 496 8.34 -28.57 -4.79
N GLY A 497 9.14 -28.29 -5.81
CA GLY A 497 10.00 -29.25 -6.50
C GLY A 497 11.45 -28.79 -6.44
N GLU A 498 12.30 -29.64 -5.88
CA GLU A 498 13.74 -29.42 -5.69
C GLU A 498 14.50 -29.45 -7.04
N GLY A 499 15.40 -28.49 -7.27
CA GLY A 499 16.19 -28.44 -8.50
C GLY A 499 17.32 -27.39 -8.50
N LYS A 500 18.47 -27.80 -7.96
CA LYS A 500 19.89 -27.39 -8.19
C LYS A 500 20.22 -25.95 -8.66
N VAL A 501 21.03 -25.31 -7.81
CA VAL A 501 21.71 -24.00 -7.93
C VAL A 501 22.83 -23.99 -8.98
N ALA A 502 22.95 -22.90 -9.74
CA ALA A 502 24.17 -22.39 -10.36
C ALA A 502 24.02 -20.87 -10.66
N PRO A 503 25.11 -20.10 -10.88
CA PRO A 503 25.83 -19.32 -9.87
C PRO A 503 25.49 -17.81 -9.86
N THR A 504 25.96 -17.17 -8.81
CA THR A 504 25.85 -15.77 -8.39
C THR A 504 26.15 -14.72 -9.47
N ALA A 505 25.27 -13.71 -9.58
CA ALA A 505 25.56 -12.44 -10.24
C ALA A 505 26.04 -11.41 -9.20
N SER A 506 27.33 -11.10 -9.26
CA SER A 506 27.95 -9.93 -8.65
C SER A 506 27.49 -8.63 -9.32
N GLU A 507 27.27 -7.59 -8.52
CA GLU A 507 27.30 -6.16 -8.85
C GLU A 507 26.71 -5.73 -10.22
N VAL A 508 25.46 -5.23 -10.21
CA VAL A 508 24.98 -4.30 -11.24
C VAL A 508 24.89 -2.91 -10.63
N ALA A 509 25.80 -2.05 -11.09
CA ALA A 509 26.01 -0.67 -10.66
C ALA A 509 24.87 0.29 -11.03
N ILE A 510 24.78 1.37 -10.26
CA ILE A 510 23.87 2.52 -10.34
C ILE A 510 24.16 3.37 -11.61
N GLY A 511 24.00 2.77 -12.79
CA GLY A 511 24.54 3.28 -14.05
C GLY A 511 23.60 4.05 -14.97
N GLU A 512 22.29 4.10 -14.73
CA GLU A 512 21.32 4.71 -15.69
C GLU A 512 20.59 5.97 -15.17
N TRP A 513 21.07 6.59 -14.09
CA TRP A 513 20.47 7.81 -13.51
C TRP A 513 21.21 9.11 -13.88
N ALA A 514 22.36 9.04 -14.55
CA ALA A 514 23.22 10.21 -14.74
C ALA A 514 22.59 11.26 -15.70
N GLY A 515 21.91 10.86 -16.77
CA GLY A 515 21.46 11.80 -17.82
C GLY A 515 20.29 12.72 -17.41
N SER A 516 19.33 12.19 -16.66
CA SER A 516 18.12 12.92 -16.22
C SER A 516 18.40 13.83 -15.03
N ILE A 517 19.29 13.42 -14.12
CA ILE A 517 19.78 14.24 -13.01
C ILE A 517 20.67 15.38 -13.54
N GLU A 518 21.49 15.14 -14.55
CA GLU A 518 22.35 16.17 -15.15
C GLU A 518 21.55 17.23 -15.93
N ALA A 519 20.46 16.84 -16.60
CA ALA A 519 19.54 17.76 -17.29
C ALA A 519 18.76 18.65 -16.31
N TRP A 520 18.29 18.08 -15.20
CA TRP A 520 17.65 18.81 -14.11
C TRP A 520 18.61 19.74 -13.37
N ARG A 521 19.85 19.27 -13.05
CA ARG A 521 20.92 20.10 -12.48
C ARG A 521 21.33 21.25 -13.40
N LYS A 522 21.46 21.02 -14.72
CA LYS A 522 21.75 22.08 -15.70
C LYS A 522 20.66 23.17 -15.72
N GLY A 523 19.39 22.77 -15.58
CA GLY A 523 18.27 23.71 -15.47
C GLY A 523 18.37 24.61 -14.23
N MET A 524 18.78 24.06 -13.09
CA MET A 524 18.93 24.81 -11.83
C MET A 524 20.17 25.72 -11.78
N THR A 525 21.31 25.28 -12.36
CA THR A 525 22.53 26.10 -12.42
C THR A 525 22.39 27.29 -13.37
N LEU A 526 21.61 27.16 -14.46
CA LEU A 526 21.28 28.26 -15.38
C LEU A 526 20.37 29.32 -14.73
N ALA A 527 19.67 28.98 -13.64
CA ALA A 527 18.82 29.88 -12.87
C ALA A 527 19.53 30.55 -11.67
N GLY A 528 20.85 30.33 -11.48
CA GLY A 528 21.65 31.03 -10.47
C GLY A 528 21.46 30.56 -9.02
N TYR A 529 20.77 29.43 -8.79
CA TYR A 529 20.58 28.86 -7.46
C TYR A 529 21.76 27.96 -7.06
N ALA A 530 22.33 28.20 -5.88
CA ALA A 530 23.22 27.24 -5.23
C ALA A 530 22.38 26.06 -4.73
N ILE A 531 22.72 24.84 -5.16
CA ILE A 531 21.99 23.62 -4.81
C ILE A 531 22.52 23.08 -3.46
N PRO A 532 21.72 23.04 -2.38
CA PRO A 532 22.03 22.20 -1.22
C PRO A 532 21.83 20.73 -1.58
N GLN A 533 22.70 19.87 -1.07
CA GLN A 533 22.61 18.42 -1.27
C GLN A 533 21.30 17.88 -0.65
N PRO A 534 20.57 16.96 -1.31
CA PRO A 534 19.37 16.37 -0.74
C PRO A 534 19.73 15.52 0.48
N THR A 535 19.10 15.81 1.61
CA THR A 535 19.19 15.02 2.83
C THR A 535 18.00 14.06 2.86
N THR A 536 18.26 12.78 2.56
CA THR A 536 17.62 11.68 3.32
C THR A 536 17.62 12.06 4.80
N PRO A 537 16.63 11.66 5.65
CA PRO A 537 16.71 11.93 7.08
C PRO A 537 18.11 11.52 7.52
N ILE A 538 18.93 12.51 7.89
CA ILE A 538 20.36 12.27 8.08
C ILE A 538 20.39 11.34 9.27
N THR A 539 20.73 10.08 9.03
CA THR A 539 21.16 9.24 10.13
C THR A 539 22.41 9.93 10.64
N THR A 540 22.36 10.50 11.84
CA THR A 540 23.56 11.11 12.45
C THR A 540 24.57 10.05 12.83
N GLY A 541 24.14 8.79 12.83
CA GLY A 541 24.97 7.62 12.85
C GLY A 541 24.16 6.32 12.98
N LEU A 542 24.86 5.28 13.44
CA LEU A 542 24.30 4.02 13.89
C LEU A 542 24.77 3.85 15.33
N ALA A 543 24.00 3.21 16.19
CA ALA A 543 24.49 2.76 17.49
C ALA A 543 24.22 1.26 17.63
N ALA A 544 25.05 0.56 18.40
CA ALA A 544 24.77 -0.80 18.81
C ALA A 544 24.14 -0.77 20.21
N LEU A 545 23.18 -1.65 20.45
CA LEU A 545 22.51 -1.81 21.72
C LEU A 545 22.64 -3.26 22.17
N VAL A 546 23.22 -3.47 23.35
CA VAL A 546 23.42 -4.77 23.99
C VAL A 546 22.50 -4.87 25.20
N ALA A 547 21.43 -5.65 25.13
CA ALA A 547 20.54 -5.90 26.26
C ALA A 547 20.74 -7.34 26.78
N GLN A 548 21.27 -7.49 27.99
CA GLN A 548 21.53 -8.78 28.63
C GLN A 548 20.51 -9.05 29.75
N PHE A 549 19.79 -10.16 29.60
CA PHE A 549 18.64 -10.55 30.42
C PHE A 549 19.03 -11.43 31.63
N ASP A 550 20.08 -12.25 31.52
CA ASP A 550 20.66 -13.06 32.61
C ASP A 550 22.09 -13.51 32.24
N ALA A 551 22.68 -14.49 32.95
CA ALA A 551 24.06 -14.93 32.73
C ALA A 551 24.35 -15.35 31.29
N ASP A 552 23.38 -15.98 30.63
CA ASP A 552 23.60 -16.66 29.34
C ASP A 552 22.79 -16.03 28.19
N ARG A 553 21.80 -15.17 28.48
CA ARG A 553 20.91 -14.56 27.49
C ARG A 553 21.18 -13.07 27.30
N TYR A 554 21.55 -12.66 26.09
CA TYR A 554 21.68 -11.26 25.67
C TYR A 554 21.31 -11.05 24.21
N VAL A 555 20.96 -9.81 23.84
CA VAL A 555 20.74 -9.41 22.44
C VAL A 555 21.60 -8.20 22.10
N ALA A 556 22.24 -8.23 20.93
CA ALA A 556 22.93 -7.09 20.33
C ALA A 556 22.18 -6.63 19.07
N ARG A 557 21.93 -5.32 18.91
CA ARG A 557 21.23 -4.76 17.73
C ARG A 557 21.91 -3.48 17.25
N VAL A 558 22.01 -3.29 15.94
CA VAL A 558 22.40 -2.00 15.37
C VAL A 558 21.14 -1.20 15.02
N VAL A 559 21.05 0.02 15.52
CA VAL A 559 19.92 0.92 15.31
C VAL A 559 20.35 2.21 14.62
N PRO A 560 19.51 2.78 13.73
CA PRO A 560 19.75 4.10 13.18
C PRO A 560 19.54 5.19 14.23
N LEU A 561 20.43 6.19 14.23
CA LEU A 561 20.31 7.38 15.07
C LEU A 561 19.66 8.52 14.30
N TYR A 562 18.72 9.21 14.92
CA TYR A 562 17.96 10.29 14.31
C TYR A 562 18.16 11.60 15.07
N GLY A 563 18.22 12.73 14.34
CA GLY A 563 18.34 14.06 14.95
C GLY A 563 19.78 14.45 15.34
N ALA A 564 19.98 15.73 15.66
CA ALA A 564 21.30 16.33 15.88
C ALA A 564 22.00 15.92 17.20
N SER A 565 21.27 15.32 18.13
CA SER A 565 21.79 14.88 19.44
C SER A 565 21.01 13.63 19.88
N PRO A 566 21.20 12.50 19.19
CA PRO A 566 20.46 11.28 19.46
C PRO A 566 20.79 10.75 20.85
N SER A 567 19.80 10.26 21.59
CA SER A 567 19.96 9.78 22.97
C SER A 567 19.96 8.25 23.09
N GLY A 568 20.55 7.74 24.17
CA GLY A 568 20.47 6.31 24.54
C GLY A 568 19.03 5.80 24.63
N TRP A 569 18.13 6.66 25.11
CA TRP A 569 16.71 6.37 25.20
C TRP A 569 16.05 6.21 23.82
N GLU A 570 16.33 7.11 22.89
CA GLU A 570 15.82 6.99 21.51
C GLU A 570 16.33 5.72 20.84
N ALA A 571 17.62 5.40 21.02
CA ALA A 571 18.22 4.16 20.53
C ALA A 571 17.51 2.90 21.10
N LEU A 572 17.17 2.90 22.40
CA LEU A 572 16.40 1.81 23.02
C LEU A 572 14.98 1.69 22.45
N GLN A 573 14.31 2.80 22.19
CA GLN A 573 12.94 2.80 21.62
C GLN A 573 12.91 2.22 20.20
N VAL A 574 13.90 2.57 19.37
CA VAL A 574 13.99 2.07 18.00
C VAL A 574 14.57 0.66 17.91
N ALA A 575 15.19 0.16 18.99
CA ALA A 575 15.70 -1.20 19.05
C ALA A 575 14.60 -2.27 19.02
N GLY A 576 13.32 -1.90 19.21
CA GLY A 576 12.18 -2.79 19.01
C GLY A 576 12.09 -3.94 20.04
N LEU A 577 12.54 -3.70 21.27
CA LEU A 577 12.36 -4.60 22.41
C LEU A 577 11.08 -4.22 23.17
N ALA A 578 10.32 -5.21 23.65
CA ALA A 578 9.15 -4.95 24.50
C ALA A 578 9.60 -4.21 25.77
N LEU A 579 9.08 -3.00 25.99
CA LEU A 579 9.59 -2.07 26.98
C LEU A 579 8.47 -1.66 27.96
N VAL A 580 8.74 -1.81 29.25
CA VAL A 580 7.88 -1.33 30.34
C VAL A 580 8.69 -0.33 31.16
N THR A 581 8.17 0.87 31.33
CA THR A 581 8.84 1.95 32.08
C THR A 581 7.93 2.61 33.10
N GLN A 582 8.55 3.21 34.11
CA GLN A 582 7.87 4.01 35.13
C GLN A 582 8.84 5.10 35.59
N GLN A 583 8.41 6.37 35.55
CA GLN A 583 9.17 7.51 36.09
C GLN A 583 10.64 7.58 35.62
N GLY A 584 10.90 7.24 34.35
CA GLY A 584 12.25 7.29 33.77
C GLY A 584 13.11 6.04 33.98
N PHE A 585 12.60 5.03 34.71
CA PHE A 585 13.27 3.73 34.85
C PHE A 585 12.77 2.71 33.83
N VAL A 586 13.68 1.85 33.37
CA VAL A 586 13.35 0.63 32.64
C VAL A 586 12.96 -0.45 33.66
N CYS A 587 11.69 -0.82 33.69
CA CYS A 587 11.14 -1.79 34.65
C CYS A 587 11.20 -3.19 34.07
N SER A 588 10.87 -3.34 32.78
CA SER A 588 11.07 -4.57 32.03
C SER A 588 11.53 -4.29 30.61
N LEU A 589 12.43 -5.12 30.11
CA LEU A 589 12.94 -5.11 28.74
C LEU A 589 12.92 -6.53 28.20
N GLY A 590 12.34 -6.73 27.00
CA GLY A 590 12.22 -8.06 26.39
C GLY A 590 11.40 -9.06 27.20
N GLY A 591 10.52 -8.59 28.08
CA GLY A 591 9.72 -9.44 28.99
C GLY A 591 10.44 -9.90 30.25
N VAL A 592 11.68 -9.43 30.49
CA VAL A 592 12.44 -9.70 31.72
C VAL A 592 12.48 -8.44 32.58
N GLY A 593 12.21 -8.59 33.88
CA GLY A 593 12.17 -7.50 34.85
C GLY A 593 10.87 -7.48 35.64
N CYS A 594 10.45 -6.28 36.03
CA CYS A 594 9.32 -6.04 36.91
C CYS A 594 8.14 -5.37 36.21
N SER A 595 6.97 -5.37 36.87
CA SER A 595 5.81 -4.62 36.41
C SER A 595 6.04 -3.11 36.52
N ALA A 596 5.21 -2.33 35.82
CA ALA A 596 5.19 -0.87 35.89
C ALA A 596 4.78 -0.31 37.26
N GLU A 597 4.40 -1.16 38.22
CA GLU A 597 4.02 -0.73 39.57
C GLU A 597 5.23 -0.62 40.51
N ASN A 598 6.26 -1.44 40.29
CA ASN A 598 7.50 -1.44 41.06
C ASN A 598 8.67 -1.98 40.24
N CYS A 599 9.48 -1.10 39.65
CA CYS A 599 10.63 -1.46 38.80
C CYS A 599 11.78 -2.13 39.58
N PHE A 600 11.73 -2.10 40.92
CA PHE A 600 12.67 -2.73 41.84
C PHE A 600 11.96 -3.83 42.66
N CYS A 601 11.12 -4.62 42.00
CA CYS A 601 10.38 -5.72 42.63
C CYS A 601 11.30 -6.86 43.12
N ASP A 602 12.51 -6.96 42.57
CA ASP A 602 13.56 -7.87 43.02
C ASP A 602 14.54 -7.13 43.94
N LYS A 603 14.97 -7.78 45.04
CA LYS A 603 15.85 -7.17 46.05
C LYS A 603 17.30 -7.05 45.60
N THR A 604 17.65 -7.69 44.49
CA THR A 604 19.02 -7.90 44.02
C THR A 604 19.21 -7.48 42.57
N ASN A 605 18.20 -7.60 41.72
CA ASN A 605 18.29 -7.34 40.28
C ASN A 605 17.52 -6.07 39.87
N PHE A 606 18.12 -5.29 38.99
CA PHE A 606 17.49 -4.16 38.31
C PHE A 606 18.12 -3.98 36.92
N TRP A 607 17.47 -3.20 36.04
CA TRP A 607 18.04 -2.83 34.75
C TRP A 607 19.06 -1.71 34.93
N GLY A 608 20.35 -2.04 34.83
CA GLY A 608 21.45 -1.07 34.77
C GLY A 608 21.69 -0.62 33.33
N TYR A 609 22.02 0.67 33.15
CA TYR A 609 22.39 1.28 31.86
C TYR A 609 23.90 1.51 31.80
N TRP A 610 24.51 1.23 30.65
CA TRP A 610 25.95 1.15 30.46
C TRP A 610 26.36 1.71 29.09
N HIS A 611 27.60 2.19 29.00
CA HIS A 611 28.26 2.58 27.75
C HIS A 611 29.50 1.72 27.56
N HIS A 612 29.88 1.40 26.32
CA HIS A 612 31.11 0.68 26.02
C HIS A 612 32.04 1.58 25.20
N ASP A 613 33.30 1.70 25.64
CA ASP A 613 34.30 2.64 25.12
C ASP A 613 35.35 1.98 24.19
N ASP A 614 35.00 0.85 23.58
CA ASP A 614 35.86 -0.06 22.81
C ASP A 614 36.86 -0.88 23.65
N GLN A 615 36.98 -0.66 24.97
CA GLN A 615 37.85 -1.44 25.86
C GLN A 615 37.13 -2.11 27.03
N ALA A 616 36.11 -1.45 27.58
CA ALA A 616 35.31 -1.99 28.68
C ALA A 616 33.93 -1.34 28.77
N TRP A 617 33.04 -2.02 29.50
CA TRP A 617 31.77 -1.45 29.92
C TRP A 617 31.96 -0.48 31.10
N GLU A 618 31.40 0.72 30.95
CA GLU A 618 31.28 1.73 31.98
C GLU A 618 29.80 1.93 32.37
N MET A 619 29.50 1.93 33.67
CA MET A 619 28.13 2.18 34.13
C MET A 619 27.76 3.64 33.86
N ALA A 620 26.60 3.87 33.24
CA ALA A 620 26.13 5.20 32.94
C ALA A 620 25.90 6.01 34.22
N SER A 621 26.51 7.20 34.30
CA SER A 621 26.33 8.13 35.42
C SER A 621 25.11 9.05 35.26
N THR A 622 24.49 9.05 34.07
CA THR A 622 23.28 9.80 33.71
C THR A 622 22.21 8.88 33.13
N GLY A 623 20.96 9.33 33.10
CA GLY A 623 19.89 8.59 32.45
C GLY A 623 20.08 8.53 30.93
N ALA A 624 19.52 7.50 30.29
CA ALA A 624 19.62 7.29 28.85
C ALA A 624 19.02 8.43 28.00
N SER A 625 18.11 9.22 28.55
CA SER A 625 17.56 10.41 27.89
C SER A 625 18.51 11.60 27.91
N ASP A 626 19.47 11.63 28.84
CA ASP A 626 20.41 12.74 29.04
C ASP A 626 21.80 12.46 28.44
N TYR A 627 22.02 11.25 27.93
CA TYR A 627 23.28 10.84 27.31
C TYR A 627 23.17 10.93 25.78
N THR A 628 24.06 11.72 25.17
CA THR A 628 24.09 11.92 23.70
C THR A 628 25.01 10.91 23.04
N LEU A 629 24.46 10.13 22.12
CA LEU A 629 25.17 9.12 21.34
C LEU A 629 25.92 9.72 20.16
N THR A 630 27.04 9.07 19.83
CA THR A 630 27.81 9.32 18.61
C THR A 630 27.62 8.16 17.62
N HIS A 631 28.02 8.37 16.36
CA HIS A 631 28.07 7.28 15.39
C HIS A 631 29.00 6.17 15.88
N ARG A 632 28.46 4.95 15.90
CA ARG A 632 29.04 3.70 16.41
C ARG A 632 29.14 3.59 17.93
N ALA A 633 28.41 4.41 18.69
CA ALA A 633 28.27 4.20 20.12
C ALA A 633 27.68 2.81 20.43
N ILE A 634 28.16 2.17 21.49
CA ILE A 634 27.70 0.87 21.96
C ILE A 634 27.11 1.05 23.35
N GLU A 635 25.81 0.80 23.45
CA GLU A 635 25.00 1.08 24.62
C GLU A 635 24.47 -0.21 25.22
N GLY A 636 24.42 -0.30 26.54
CA GLY A 636 24.20 -1.55 27.26
C GLY A 636 23.07 -1.47 28.28
N TRP A 637 22.20 -2.47 28.32
CA TRP A 637 21.25 -2.69 29.40
C TRP A 637 21.48 -4.06 30.02
N ARG A 638 21.65 -4.13 31.33
CA ARG A 638 21.89 -5.38 32.06
C ARG A 638 20.89 -5.57 33.18
N TRP A 639 20.12 -6.65 33.13
CA TRP A 639 19.35 -7.11 34.29
C TRP A 639 20.28 -7.88 35.23
N GLY A 640 20.54 -7.34 36.41
CA GLY A 640 21.45 -7.96 37.39
C GLY A 640 21.87 -7.02 38.52
N ALA A 641 22.71 -7.52 39.43
CA ALA A 641 23.17 -6.82 40.62
C ALA A 641 24.29 -5.78 40.36
N GLY A 642 24.10 -4.93 39.34
CA GLY A 642 25.08 -3.90 38.96
C GLY A 642 26.32 -4.42 38.22
N ASP A 643 26.28 -5.66 37.71
CA ASP A 643 27.31 -6.18 36.80
C ASP A 643 27.20 -5.54 35.41
N PRO A 644 28.32 -5.38 34.67
CA PRO A 644 28.27 -4.94 33.28
C PRO A 644 27.59 -5.97 32.37
N PRO A 645 27.13 -5.55 31.17
CA PRO A 645 26.74 -6.48 30.12
C PRO A 645 27.91 -7.38 29.70
N ILE A 646 27.60 -8.46 28.98
CA ILE A 646 28.59 -9.34 28.38
C ILE A 646 29.47 -8.57 27.39
N GLU A 647 30.74 -8.96 27.31
CA GLU A 647 31.66 -8.38 26.35
C GLU A 647 31.25 -8.76 24.92
N VAL A 648 31.13 -7.76 24.05
CA VAL A 648 30.80 -7.93 22.63
C VAL A 648 32.02 -7.60 21.77
N LYS A 649 32.22 -8.34 20.67
CA LYS A 649 33.30 -8.03 19.72
C LYS A 649 32.91 -6.79 18.90
N VAL A 650 33.44 -5.64 19.29
CA VAL A 650 33.16 -4.32 18.72
C VAL A 650 33.42 -4.27 17.20
N GLU A 651 34.46 -4.96 16.73
CA GLU A 651 34.79 -5.06 15.31
C GLU A 651 33.71 -5.75 14.47
N ASP A 652 32.90 -6.62 15.10
CA ASP A 652 31.90 -7.45 14.43
C ASP A 652 30.48 -6.90 14.55
N ILE A 653 30.15 -6.16 15.61
CA ILE A 653 28.77 -5.72 15.92
C ILE A 653 28.16 -4.76 14.88
N PHE A 654 29.00 -3.92 14.25
CA PHE A 654 28.57 -3.00 13.18
C PHE A 654 28.78 -3.56 11.78
N ASN A 655 29.13 -4.85 11.66
CA ASN A 655 29.20 -5.50 10.36
C ASN A 655 27.76 -5.71 9.86
N PRO A 656 27.31 -5.01 8.79
CA PRO A 656 25.93 -5.08 8.30
C PRO A 656 25.54 -6.48 7.79
N SER A 657 26.50 -7.40 7.75
CA SER A 657 26.32 -8.78 7.34
C SER A 657 25.93 -9.70 8.51
N ARG A 658 25.84 -9.22 9.77
CA ARG A 658 25.76 -10.05 10.99
C ARG A 658 24.69 -9.64 12.05
N LEU A 659 23.53 -9.04 11.69
CA LEU A 659 22.53 -8.55 12.69
C LEU A 659 21.51 -9.61 13.17
N ALA A 660 21.14 -9.52 14.46
CA ALA A 660 20.13 -10.35 15.12
C ALA A 660 18.68 -10.21 14.56
N PRO A 661 17.80 -11.20 14.79
CA PRO A 661 16.39 -11.15 14.34
C PRO A 661 15.54 -10.07 15.01
N GLY A 662 14.56 -9.55 14.25
CA GLY A 662 13.49 -8.64 14.67
C GLY A 662 12.36 -9.32 15.45
N VAL A 663 11.25 -8.60 15.69
CA VAL A 663 10.12 -9.07 16.51
C VAL A 663 9.22 -10.06 15.72
N PRO A 664 8.75 -11.15 16.34
CA PRO A 664 7.86 -12.09 15.66
C PRO A 664 6.49 -11.49 15.41
N ARG A 665 6.03 -11.60 14.16
CA ARG A 665 4.65 -11.39 13.77
C ARG A 665 3.96 -12.73 13.70
N VAL A 666 2.83 -12.85 14.39
CA VAL A 666 2.05 -14.09 14.47
C VAL A 666 0.70 -13.92 13.79
N SER A 667 0.25 -14.97 13.11
CA SER A 667 -1.10 -15.04 12.54
C SER A 667 -1.68 -16.42 12.76
N ILE A 668 -2.95 -16.48 13.15
CA ILE A 668 -3.64 -17.74 13.45
C ILE A 668 -4.79 -17.90 12.46
N MET A 669 -4.74 -18.97 11.67
CA MET A 669 -5.81 -19.34 10.74
C MET A 669 -5.98 -20.87 10.72
N GLY A 670 -7.20 -21.35 10.90
CA GLY A 670 -7.55 -22.77 10.73
C GLY A 670 -6.76 -23.75 11.62
N GLY A 671 -6.44 -23.38 12.86
CA GLY A 671 -5.65 -24.22 13.77
C GLY A 671 -4.13 -24.22 13.49
N ARG A 672 -3.66 -23.31 12.64
CA ARG A 672 -2.24 -23.10 12.33
C ARG A 672 -1.78 -21.74 12.86
N LEU A 673 -0.73 -21.74 13.69
CA LEU A 673 -0.08 -20.53 14.18
C LEU A 673 1.16 -20.26 13.33
N SER A 674 1.06 -19.30 12.41
CA SER A 674 2.16 -18.89 11.54
C SER A 674 3.03 -17.87 12.27
N VAL A 675 4.34 -18.05 12.21
CA VAL A 675 5.33 -17.18 12.84
C VAL A 675 6.27 -16.63 11.78
N ARG A 676 6.40 -15.31 11.73
CA ARG A 676 7.35 -14.58 10.88
C ARG A 676 8.26 -13.74 11.76
N VAL A 677 9.55 -13.68 11.44
CA VAL A 677 10.56 -12.90 12.17
C VAL A 677 11.41 -12.18 11.14
N ASP A 678 11.61 -10.87 11.27
CA ASP A 678 12.56 -10.15 10.42
C ASP A 678 14.00 -10.54 10.80
N TYR A 679 14.95 -10.56 9.87
CA TYR A 679 16.33 -11.00 10.11
C TYR A 679 17.30 -10.38 9.11
N LEU A 680 18.28 -9.63 9.58
CA LEU A 680 19.21 -8.90 8.73
C LEU A 680 20.68 -9.26 9.04
N GLY A 681 21.05 -10.54 8.97
CA GLY A 681 22.47 -10.88 8.85
C GLY A 681 22.88 -12.18 9.52
N ASP A 682 23.13 -13.17 8.66
CA ASP A 682 23.96 -14.35 8.89
C ASP A 682 24.81 -14.51 7.63
N VAL A 683 26.13 -14.55 7.73
CA VAL A 683 27.00 -14.68 6.54
C VAL A 683 27.34 -16.12 6.23
N ASP A 684 27.43 -16.99 7.23
CA ASP A 684 27.73 -18.42 7.04
C ASP A 684 26.48 -19.31 7.08
N GLU A 685 25.31 -18.70 7.31
CA GLU A 685 23.97 -19.28 7.13
C GLU A 685 23.64 -20.42 8.09
N ASP A 686 24.28 -20.46 9.25
CA ASP A 686 24.15 -21.53 10.23
C ASP A 686 23.18 -21.23 11.39
N ALA A 687 22.68 -20.00 11.49
CA ALA A 687 21.76 -19.57 12.53
C ALA A 687 20.41 -20.28 12.43
N GLN A 688 19.98 -20.88 13.55
CA GLN A 688 18.70 -21.58 13.63
C GLN A 688 17.73 -20.84 14.55
N VAL A 689 16.53 -20.53 14.01
CA VAL A 689 15.41 -20.01 14.80
C VAL A 689 14.37 -21.11 14.97
N THR A 690 13.99 -21.42 16.20
CA THR A 690 12.91 -22.36 16.52
C THR A 690 11.78 -21.64 17.25
N ALA A 691 10.56 -21.76 16.74
CA ALA A 691 9.36 -21.33 17.46
C ALA A 691 8.86 -22.41 18.39
N THR A 692 8.43 -22.02 19.58
CA THR A 692 7.97 -22.88 20.66
C THR A 692 6.76 -22.26 21.33
N LEU A 693 5.60 -22.89 21.22
CA LEU A 693 4.40 -22.53 21.97
C LEU A 693 4.30 -23.41 23.21
N SER A 694 4.31 -22.77 24.38
CA SER A 694 4.23 -23.44 25.69
C SER A 694 2.88 -23.19 26.32
N PRO A 695 1.95 -24.17 26.30
CA PRO A 695 0.62 -23.96 26.84
C PRO A 695 0.54 -24.15 28.35
N ALA A 696 -0.42 -23.46 29.00
CA ALA A 696 -0.65 -23.59 30.44
C ALA A 696 -1.04 -25.02 30.87
N ARG A 697 -1.66 -25.79 29.97
CA ARG A 697 -1.95 -27.23 30.09
C ARG A 697 -1.80 -27.89 28.72
N GLY A 698 -0.97 -28.94 28.61
CA GLY A 698 -0.75 -29.68 27.36
C GLY A 698 0.73 -29.88 27.03
N ALA A 699 1.02 -30.50 25.89
CA ALA A 699 2.38 -30.66 25.39
C ALA A 699 2.86 -29.40 24.65
N GLN A 700 4.15 -29.08 24.78
CA GLN A 700 4.81 -28.01 24.05
C GLN A 700 4.81 -28.31 22.55
N LEU A 701 4.55 -27.29 21.73
CA LEU A 701 4.64 -27.39 20.27
C LEU A 701 5.84 -26.58 19.79
N SER A 702 6.80 -27.22 19.14
CA SER A 702 7.99 -26.55 18.62
C SER A 702 8.22 -26.86 17.13
N ALA A 703 8.62 -25.86 16.35
CA ALA A 703 8.98 -26.03 14.94
C ALA A 703 10.12 -25.07 14.55
N PRO A 704 11.10 -25.53 13.76
CA PRO A 704 12.11 -24.64 13.19
C PRO A 704 11.46 -23.67 12.19
N LEU A 705 11.92 -22.43 12.18
CA LEU A 705 11.56 -21.44 11.17
C LEU A 705 12.53 -21.53 10.01
N ARG A 706 12.00 -21.47 8.79
CA ARG A 706 12.78 -21.49 7.57
C ARG A 706 13.29 -20.09 7.26
N ARG A 707 14.59 -19.94 6.99
CA ARG A 707 15.21 -18.70 6.54
C ARG A 707 14.82 -18.37 5.09
N PHE A 708 14.52 -17.10 4.83
CA PHE A 708 14.29 -16.48 3.53
C PHE A 708 15.29 -15.33 3.36
N ALA A 709 16.54 -15.69 3.02
CA ALA A 709 17.68 -14.77 3.03
C ALA A 709 17.46 -13.50 2.17
N ALA A 710 16.83 -13.63 0.99
CA ALA A 710 16.58 -12.51 0.08
C ALA A 710 15.59 -11.46 0.61
N LEU A 711 14.75 -11.84 1.58
CA LEU A 711 13.76 -10.95 2.21
C LEU A 711 14.19 -10.52 3.62
N GLY A 712 15.29 -11.09 4.11
CA GLY A 712 15.71 -10.95 5.50
C GLY A 712 14.65 -11.43 6.47
N LEU A 713 14.15 -12.66 6.35
CA LEU A 713 13.09 -13.20 7.22
C LEU A 713 13.37 -14.65 7.67
N PHE A 714 12.83 -15.04 8.82
CA PHE A 714 12.50 -16.42 9.17
C PHE A 714 10.98 -16.61 9.17
N VAL A 715 10.48 -17.69 8.57
CA VAL A 715 9.04 -17.99 8.52
C VAL A 715 8.81 -19.47 8.79
N GLY A 716 7.82 -19.78 9.61
CA GLY A 716 7.39 -21.14 9.91
C GLY A 716 5.99 -21.17 10.49
N ALA A 717 5.54 -22.35 10.90
CA ALA A 717 4.27 -22.49 11.57
C ALA A 717 4.29 -23.62 12.60
N LEU A 718 3.49 -23.46 13.64
CA LEU A 718 3.13 -24.50 14.58
C LEU A 718 1.77 -25.06 14.17
N GLU A 719 1.73 -26.37 13.91
CA GLU A 719 0.56 -27.11 13.43
C GLU A 719 0.15 -28.15 14.48
N GLY A 720 -1.16 -28.30 14.71
CA GLY A 720 -1.71 -29.26 15.67
C GLY A 720 -2.93 -28.72 16.43
N ASN A 721 -3.36 -29.41 17.48
CA ASN A 721 -4.40 -28.92 18.41
C ASN A 721 -3.81 -27.78 19.26
N LEU A 722 -3.85 -26.55 18.73
CA LEU A 722 -3.46 -25.35 19.46
C LEU A 722 -4.48 -25.10 20.59
N PRO A 723 -4.05 -25.06 21.86
CA PRO A 723 -4.95 -24.79 22.97
C PRO A 723 -5.41 -23.32 22.93
N SER A 724 -6.73 -23.11 23.02
CA SER A 724 -7.36 -21.79 23.04
C SER A 724 -7.00 -21.01 24.32
N GLY A 725 -6.95 -19.68 24.22
CA GLY A 725 -6.63 -18.75 25.30
C GLY A 725 -5.23 -18.16 25.20
N GLU A 726 -4.81 -17.43 26.23
CA GLU A 726 -3.49 -16.80 26.31
C GLU A 726 -2.39 -17.85 26.47
N GLN A 727 -1.49 -17.89 25.49
CA GLN A 727 -0.34 -18.79 25.45
C GLN A 727 0.95 -17.99 25.38
N THR A 728 2.07 -18.64 25.68
CA THR A 728 3.40 -18.04 25.53
C THR A 728 4.09 -18.62 24.31
N LEU A 729 4.36 -17.79 23.30
CA LEU A 729 5.18 -18.16 22.15
C LEU A 729 6.61 -17.69 22.36
N CYS A 730 7.53 -18.63 22.54
CA CYS A 730 8.95 -18.40 22.64
C CYS A 730 9.66 -18.72 21.32
N LEU A 731 10.58 -17.85 20.89
CA LEU A 731 11.50 -18.14 19.81
C LEU A 731 12.88 -18.34 20.39
N SER A 732 13.53 -19.48 20.10
CA SER A 732 14.92 -19.72 20.44
C SER A 732 15.81 -19.54 19.22
N TYR A 733 16.82 -18.70 19.35
CA TYR A 733 17.88 -18.46 18.38
C TYR A 733 19.16 -19.11 18.88
N THR A 734 19.76 -19.93 18.02
CA THR A 734 21.06 -20.53 18.27
C THR A 734 22.00 -20.13 17.15
N ASP A 735 23.10 -19.50 17.53
CA ASP A 735 24.18 -19.04 16.66
C ASP A 735 25.48 -19.70 17.14
N PRO A 736 25.97 -20.75 16.43
CA PRO A 736 27.08 -21.57 16.87
C PRO A 736 28.40 -20.82 17.11
N ASP A 737 28.58 -19.65 16.49
CA ASP A 737 29.82 -18.86 16.59
C ASP A 737 29.83 -17.82 17.72
N GLY A 738 28.67 -17.59 18.35
CA GLY A 738 28.48 -16.82 19.57
C GLY A 738 28.39 -15.30 19.43
N VAL A 739 28.31 -14.75 18.21
CA VAL A 739 28.35 -13.29 17.98
C VAL A 739 27.04 -12.57 18.34
N ASN A 740 25.88 -13.21 18.14
CA ASN A 740 24.57 -12.66 18.52
C ASN A 740 23.94 -13.30 19.78
N GLY A 741 24.70 -14.15 20.48
CA GLY A 741 24.29 -14.86 21.69
C GLY A 741 23.23 -15.96 21.45
N ALA A 742 22.93 -16.75 22.50
CA ALA A 742 21.77 -17.62 22.52
C ALA A 742 20.61 -16.85 23.16
N THR A 743 19.49 -16.67 22.44
CA THR A 743 18.32 -15.99 22.99
C THR A 743 17.10 -16.87 22.91
N SER A 744 16.26 -16.80 23.94
CA SER A 744 14.85 -17.15 23.81
C SER A 744 14.01 -15.94 24.21
N TRP A 745 13.16 -15.45 23.30
CA TRP A 745 12.24 -14.36 23.57
C TRP A 745 10.81 -14.85 23.45
N CYS A 746 10.00 -14.49 24.43
CA CYS A 746 8.62 -14.95 24.52
C CYS A 746 7.66 -13.79 24.38
N THR A 747 6.62 -13.96 23.58
CA THR A 747 5.52 -13.00 23.45
C THR A 747 4.21 -13.69 23.82
N PRO A 748 3.31 -13.03 24.57
CA PRO A 748 1.96 -13.56 24.78
C PRO A 748 1.23 -13.57 23.44
N VAL A 749 0.57 -14.69 23.14
CA VAL A 749 -0.26 -14.86 21.95
C VAL A 749 -1.61 -15.38 22.39
N ASN A 750 -2.68 -14.71 21.97
CA ASN A 750 -4.03 -15.19 22.22
C ASN A 750 -4.43 -16.14 21.09
N VAL A 751 -4.61 -17.42 21.40
CA VAL A 751 -5.11 -18.42 20.45
C VAL A 751 -6.64 -18.41 20.54
N PRO A 752 -7.37 -18.02 19.47
CA PRO A 752 -8.82 -17.88 19.49
C PRO A 752 -9.57 -19.20 19.74
#